data_AF-A0A8D1IGZ1-F1
#
_entry.id   AF-A0A8D1IGZ1-F1
#
_cell.length_a   1.000
_cell.length_b   1.000
_cell.length_c   1.000
_cell.angle_alpha   90.00
_cell.angle_beta   90.00
_cell.angle_gamma   90.00
#
_symmetry.space_group_name_H-M   'P 1'
#
loop_
_entity.id
_entity.type
_entity.pdbx_description
1 polymer ?
#
loop_
_entity_poly.entity_id
_entity_poly.type
_entity_poly.pdbx_seq_one_letter_code
_entity_poly.pdbx_strand_id
1 'polypeptide(L)'
;MRYRASALGSDGVRVTMESALTARDRVGVQDFVLLENFTSEAAFIENLRRRFRENLIYTYIGPVLVSVNPYRDLQIYSRQHMERYRGVSFYEVPPHLFAVADTVYRALRTERRDQAVMISGESGAGKTEATKRLLQFYAETCPAPERGGAVRDRLLQSNPVLEAFGNARTLRNDNSSRFGKYMDVQFDFKGAPVGGHILSYLLEKSRVVHQNHGERNFHVFYQLLEGGEEETLRRLGLERNPQSYLYLVKGQCAKVSSINDKNDWKVVRKALTVIDFTEDEVEDLLSIVASVLHLGNLHFAANEESNAQVTTENQLKYLTRLLGVEGSTLREALTHRKIIAKGEELLSPLNLEQAAYARDALAKAVYSRTFTWLVAKINRSLASKDAESPSWRSTTVLGLLDIYGFEVFQHNSFEQFCINYCNEKLQQLFIELTLKSEQEEYEAEGIAWEPVQYFNNKIICDLVEEKFKGIISILDEECLRPGEATDLTFLEKLEDTVKHHPHFLTHKLADQRTRKSLGRGEFRLLHYAGEVTYSVTGFLDKNNDLLFRNLKETMCSSENPIMSQCFDRSELSDKKRPETVATQFKMSLLQLVEILKSKEPAYVRCIKPNDAKQPGRFDEVLIRHQVKYLGLMENLRVRRAGFAYRRKYEAFLQRYKSLCPETWPTWAGRPQDGVAVLIRHLGYKPEEYKMGRTKIFIRFPKTLFATEDALEVRRQSLATKIQAAWRGFHWRQKFLRVKRSAICIQSWWRGTLGRRKAAKRKWAAQTIRRLIRGFILRHEPRCPQNAFFLDHVRTSFLLNLRRQLPRNILDPSWPTPPPALREVCGPSLLTREPPTPSAEGLDNHVTRGASGREGKGPGAGLRGTTREWRGGPGRGGVASACRLPGRGGGARLPGCPDLACAPRPRSSCGSSAGRTWCGSTAGASAPSGSSSCSKKPWLVRSSKARKTITPRVSPGSSSAHGLVRMRSAPRCCRPWALSPSSMPCPL
;
A
#
# COMPACT_ATOMS: atom_id res chain seq x y z
N MET A 1 -23.17 -16.34 25.47
CA MET A 1 -24.47 -16.59 24.79
C MET A 1 -24.41 -17.94 24.08
N ARG A 2 -25.53 -18.67 23.96
CA ARG A 2 -25.62 -19.90 23.15
C ARG A 2 -26.21 -19.54 21.78
N TYR A 3 -25.52 -19.84 20.68
CA TYR A 3 -26.11 -19.76 19.35
C TYR A 3 -27.03 -20.97 19.12
N ARG A 4 -28.25 -20.72 18.60
CA ARG A 4 -29.06 -21.73 17.91
C ARG A 4 -28.72 -21.65 16.43
N ALA A 5 -28.44 -22.79 15.79
CA ALA A 5 -28.41 -22.89 14.34
C ALA A 5 -29.80 -23.29 13.84
N SER A 6 -30.40 -22.48 12.96
CA SER A 6 -31.60 -22.82 12.20
C SER A 6 -31.19 -23.40 10.86
N ALA A 7 -31.62 -24.63 10.55
CA ALA A 7 -31.41 -25.22 9.24
C ALA A 7 -32.28 -24.51 8.18
N LEU A 8 -31.68 -24.08 7.07
CA LEU A 8 -32.40 -23.62 5.89
C LEU A 8 -32.52 -24.79 4.90
N GLY A 9 -33.74 -25.04 4.43
CA GLY A 9 -34.04 -26.07 3.43
C GLY A 9 -33.60 -25.68 2.02
N SER A 10 -33.55 -26.67 1.12
CA SER A 10 -33.09 -26.54 -0.27
C SER A 10 -33.83 -25.46 -1.08
N ASP A 11 -35.10 -25.21 -0.78
CA ASP A 11 -35.96 -24.34 -1.59
C ASP A 11 -35.57 -22.85 -1.49
N GLY A 12 -34.92 -22.44 -0.39
CA GLY A 12 -34.38 -21.08 -0.25
C GLY A 12 -33.29 -20.73 -1.28
N VAL A 13 -32.64 -21.73 -1.88
CA VAL A 13 -31.61 -21.53 -2.92
C VAL A 13 -32.23 -21.22 -4.29
N ARG A 14 -33.44 -21.71 -4.56
CA ARG A 14 -34.17 -21.38 -5.81
C ARG A 14 -34.69 -19.95 -5.81
N VAL A 15 -35.40 -19.57 -4.74
CA VAL A 15 -36.00 -18.23 -4.60
C VAL A 15 -34.91 -17.13 -4.63
N THR A 16 -33.73 -17.40 -4.07
CA THR A 16 -32.60 -16.46 -4.13
C THR A 16 -31.96 -16.34 -5.52
N MET A 17 -31.97 -17.38 -6.36
CA MET A 17 -31.52 -17.25 -7.76
C MET A 17 -32.51 -16.47 -8.63
N GLU A 18 -33.82 -16.72 -8.52
CA GLU A 18 -34.84 -16.03 -9.34
C GLU A 18 -34.92 -14.53 -9.00
N SER A 19 -34.79 -14.19 -7.71
CA SER A 19 -34.66 -12.79 -7.26
C SER A 19 -33.35 -12.12 -7.72
N ALA A 20 -32.23 -12.85 -7.80
CA ALA A 20 -30.97 -12.33 -8.33
C ALA A 20 -31.01 -12.10 -9.86
N LEU A 21 -31.72 -12.95 -10.60
CA LEU A 21 -31.92 -12.80 -12.05
C LEU A 21 -32.84 -11.60 -12.36
N THR A 22 -33.99 -11.50 -11.71
CA THR A 22 -34.88 -10.34 -11.88
C THR A 22 -34.26 -9.02 -11.40
N ALA A 23 -33.36 -9.05 -10.42
CA ALA A 23 -32.52 -7.90 -10.06
C ALA A 23 -31.46 -7.57 -11.14
N ARG A 24 -30.83 -8.57 -11.77
CA ARG A 24 -29.88 -8.39 -12.89
C ARG A 24 -30.54 -7.72 -14.08
N ASP A 25 -31.78 -8.06 -14.42
CA ASP A 25 -32.51 -7.47 -15.54
C ASP A 25 -32.96 -6.03 -15.29
N ARG A 26 -33.40 -5.72 -14.05
CA ARG A 26 -33.73 -4.34 -13.62
C ARG A 26 -32.50 -3.43 -13.56
N VAL A 27 -31.44 -3.87 -12.90
CA VAL A 27 -30.32 -3.02 -12.47
C VAL A 27 -29.14 -3.04 -13.45
N GLY A 28 -29.01 -4.10 -14.26
CA GLY A 28 -27.89 -4.30 -15.18
C GLY A 28 -26.69 -5.03 -14.55
N VAL A 29 -25.79 -5.49 -15.43
CA VAL A 29 -24.67 -6.39 -15.13
C VAL A 29 -23.50 -5.62 -14.50
N GLN A 30 -22.95 -6.17 -13.40
CA GLN A 30 -21.88 -5.53 -12.61
C GLN A 30 -20.48 -5.60 -13.27
N ASP A 31 -20.23 -6.61 -14.10
CA ASP A 31 -19.02 -6.75 -14.92
C ASP A 31 -19.43 -6.96 -16.38
N PHE A 32 -18.92 -6.12 -17.27
CA PHE A 32 -19.20 -6.17 -18.70
C PHE A 32 -18.76 -7.48 -19.35
N VAL A 33 -17.78 -8.21 -18.80
CA VAL A 33 -17.39 -9.54 -19.32
C VAL A 33 -18.58 -10.52 -19.33
N LEU A 34 -19.52 -10.34 -18.40
CA LEU A 34 -20.76 -11.12 -18.24
C LEU A 34 -21.97 -10.56 -19.03
N LEU A 35 -21.77 -9.58 -19.91
CA LEU A 35 -22.80 -9.01 -20.79
C LEU A 35 -22.95 -9.89 -22.03
N GLU A 36 -24.16 -10.35 -22.33
CA GLU A 36 -24.38 -11.41 -23.34
C GLU A 36 -24.04 -10.94 -24.77
N ASN A 37 -24.59 -9.80 -25.20
CA ASN A 37 -24.33 -9.16 -26.51
C ASN A 37 -23.07 -8.28 -26.53
N PHE A 38 -21.94 -8.81 -26.07
CA PHE A 38 -20.64 -8.10 -25.89
C PHE A 38 -20.06 -7.44 -27.16
N THR A 39 -20.54 -7.79 -28.35
CA THR A 39 -20.15 -7.16 -29.61
C THR A 39 -20.86 -5.83 -29.87
N SER A 40 -22.04 -5.61 -29.25
CA SER A 40 -22.92 -4.46 -29.47
C SER A 40 -22.63 -3.30 -28.52
N GLU A 41 -22.20 -2.17 -29.08
CA GLU A 41 -22.00 -0.92 -28.34
C GLU A 41 -23.29 -0.40 -27.70
N ALA A 42 -24.44 -0.58 -28.35
CA ALA A 42 -25.74 -0.18 -27.80
C ALA A 42 -26.09 -0.96 -26.51
N ALA A 43 -25.76 -2.25 -26.46
CA ALA A 43 -25.97 -3.06 -25.25
C ALA A 43 -25.04 -2.64 -24.10
N PHE A 44 -23.80 -2.23 -24.42
CA PHE A 44 -22.86 -1.68 -23.44
C PHE A 44 -23.37 -0.38 -22.82
N ILE A 45 -23.85 0.56 -23.65
CA ILE A 45 -24.33 1.87 -23.20
C ILE A 45 -25.66 1.75 -22.44
N GLU A 46 -26.58 0.89 -22.87
CA GLU A 46 -27.82 0.62 -22.12
C GLU A 46 -27.54 0.01 -20.73
N ASN A 47 -26.50 -0.83 -20.59
CA ASN A 47 -26.08 -1.33 -19.28
C ASN A 47 -25.55 -0.19 -18.38
N LEU A 48 -24.75 0.75 -18.91
CA LEU A 48 -24.38 1.97 -18.16
C LEU A 48 -25.63 2.79 -17.78
N ARG A 49 -26.59 2.93 -18.69
CA ARG A 49 -27.81 3.74 -18.50
C ARG A 49 -28.70 3.21 -17.37
N ARG A 50 -28.92 1.89 -17.32
CA ARG A 50 -29.67 1.23 -16.22
C ARG A 50 -28.97 1.43 -14.89
N ARG A 51 -27.66 1.14 -14.83
CA ARG A 51 -26.86 1.26 -13.61
C ARG A 51 -26.80 2.68 -13.08
N PHE A 52 -26.62 3.66 -13.96
CA PHE A 52 -26.60 5.09 -13.61
C PHE A 52 -27.95 5.59 -13.08
N ARG A 53 -29.08 5.12 -13.64
CA ARG A 53 -30.43 5.44 -13.14
C ARG A 53 -30.62 4.97 -11.68
N GLU A 54 -30.10 3.80 -11.35
CA GLU A 54 -30.08 3.23 -9.99
C GLU A 54 -28.92 3.76 -9.11
N ASN A 55 -28.22 4.82 -9.53
CA ASN A 55 -27.07 5.44 -8.86
C ASN A 55 -25.81 4.56 -8.72
N LEU A 56 -25.75 3.43 -9.41
CA LEU A 56 -24.58 2.55 -9.45
C LEU A 56 -23.56 3.05 -10.48
N ILE A 57 -22.82 4.09 -10.10
CA ILE A 57 -21.82 4.76 -10.96
C ILE A 57 -20.64 3.90 -11.40
N TYR A 58 -20.40 2.78 -10.71
CA TYR A 58 -19.25 1.90 -10.91
C TYR A 58 -19.63 0.59 -11.61
N THR A 59 -18.82 0.15 -12.57
CA THR A 59 -18.99 -1.12 -13.30
C THR A 59 -17.62 -1.68 -13.70
N TYR A 60 -17.42 -2.99 -13.64
CA TYR A 60 -16.13 -3.61 -14.02
C TYR A 60 -16.07 -3.98 -15.51
N ILE A 61 -14.86 -4.05 -16.05
CA ILE A 61 -14.48 -4.80 -17.27
C ILE A 61 -13.33 -5.72 -16.83
N GLY A 62 -13.65 -6.83 -16.18
CA GLY A 62 -12.68 -7.63 -15.43
C GLY A 62 -11.92 -6.77 -14.40
N PRO A 63 -10.58 -6.64 -14.47
CA PRO A 63 -9.79 -5.84 -13.52
C PRO A 63 -9.91 -4.32 -13.72
N VAL A 64 -10.52 -3.83 -14.81
CA VAL A 64 -10.64 -2.40 -15.11
C VAL A 64 -11.95 -1.84 -14.52
N LEU A 65 -11.88 -0.69 -13.85
CA LEU A 65 -13.05 -0.03 -13.28
C LEU A 65 -13.55 1.11 -14.19
N VAL A 66 -14.81 1.07 -14.61
CA VAL A 66 -15.54 2.18 -15.23
C VAL A 66 -16.26 2.99 -14.14
N SER A 67 -16.19 4.32 -14.23
CA SER A 67 -16.71 5.26 -13.24
C SER A 67 -17.46 6.42 -13.91
N VAL A 68 -18.79 6.47 -13.82
CA VAL A 68 -19.61 7.55 -14.39
C VAL A 68 -19.82 8.68 -13.36
N ASN A 69 -19.48 9.93 -13.69
CA ASN A 69 -19.61 11.05 -12.73
C ASN A 69 -21.09 11.30 -12.33
N PRO A 70 -21.51 11.18 -11.05
CA PRO A 70 -22.90 11.38 -10.65
C PRO A 70 -23.39 12.84 -10.64
N TYR A 71 -22.48 13.82 -10.64
CA TYR A 71 -22.76 15.24 -10.34
C TYR A 71 -23.52 15.51 -9.02
N ARG A 72 -23.48 14.55 -8.08
CA ARG A 72 -23.96 14.69 -6.69
C ARG A 72 -23.19 13.75 -5.77
N ASP A 73 -23.15 14.06 -4.46
CA ASP A 73 -22.70 13.08 -3.48
C ASP A 73 -23.71 11.92 -3.36
N LEU A 74 -23.19 10.72 -3.15
CA LEU A 74 -23.93 9.46 -2.97
C LEU A 74 -23.62 8.78 -1.61
N GLN A 75 -22.79 9.41 -0.76
CA GLN A 75 -22.35 8.92 0.58
C GLN A 75 -21.61 7.56 0.61
N ILE A 76 -21.33 6.98 -0.57
CA ILE A 76 -20.58 5.74 -0.79
C ILE A 76 -19.10 5.79 -0.34
N TYR A 77 -18.56 6.99 -0.08
CA TYR A 77 -17.18 7.20 0.38
C TYR A 77 -17.03 7.29 1.90
N SER A 78 -18.07 6.95 2.66
CA SER A 78 -18.03 6.93 4.13
C SER A 78 -17.10 5.82 4.66
N ARG A 79 -16.52 6.04 5.85
CA ARG A 79 -15.60 5.08 6.50
C ARG A 79 -16.19 3.67 6.65
N GLN A 80 -17.50 3.55 6.90
CA GLN A 80 -18.20 2.26 6.95
C GLN A 80 -18.10 1.49 5.62
N HIS A 81 -18.11 2.20 4.48
CA HIS A 81 -17.85 1.58 3.18
C HIS A 81 -16.37 1.18 3.07
N MET A 82 -15.42 2.02 3.48
CA MET A 82 -14.00 1.64 3.45
C MET A 82 -13.73 0.37 4.25
N GLU A 83 -14.30 0.25 5.45
CA GLU A 83 -14.19 -0.95 6.29
C GLU A 83 -14.87 -2.18 5.65
N ARG A 84 -15.96 -2.01 4.88
CA ARG A 84 -16.61 -3.08 4.09
C ARG A 84 -15.77 -3.57 2.91
N TYR A 85 -14.96 -2.71 2.29
CA TYR A 85 -14.10 -3.06 1.14
C TYR A 85 -12.70 -3.55 1.53
N ARG A 86 -12.33 -3.47 2.82
CA ARG A 86 -10.97 -3.76 3.32
C ARG A 86 -10.72 -5.25 3.54
N GLY A 87 -9.76 -5.81 2.82
CA GLY A 87 -9.35 -7.22 2.92
C GLY A 87 -10.32 -8.21 2.26
N VAL A 88 -11.26 -7.72 1.45
CA VAL A 88 -12.30 -8.53 0.78
C VAL A 88 -11.94 -8.70 -0.71
N SER A 89 -12.30 -9.82 -1.32
CA SER A 89 -11.94 -10.10 -2.72
C SER A 89 -12.76 -9.24 -3.69
N PHE A 90 -12.12 -8.83 -4.78
CA PHE A 90 -12.60 -7.81 -5.75
C PHE A 90 -14.02 -8.04 -6.29
N TYR A 91 -14.49 -9.30 -6.35
CA TYR A 91 -15.80 -9.71 -6.89
C TYR A 91 -16.79 -10.21 -5.83
N GLU A 92 -16.41 -10.30 -4.54
CA GLU A 92 -17.36 -10.57 -3.44
C GLU A 92 -18.20 -9.33 -3.10
N VAL A 93 -17.67 -8.15 -3.41
CA VAL A 93 -18.27 -6.84 -3.20
C VAL A 93 -18.70 -6.21 -4.53
N PRO A 94 -19.81 -5.44 -4.56
CA PRO A 94 -20.26 -4.78 -5.78
C PRO A 94 -19.23 -3.73 -6.24
N PRO A 95 -19.16 -3.42 -7.56
CA PRO A 95 -18.10 -2.58 -8.13
C PRO A 95 -17.88 -1.27 -7.39
N HIS A 96 -16.64 -1.00 -6.99
CA HIS A 96 -16.27 0.24 -6.31
C HIS A 96 -14.78 0.56 -6.44
N LEU A 97 -14.46 1.85 -6.36
CA LEU A 97 -13.07 2.34 -6.36
C LEU A 97 -12.23 1.76 -5.22
N PHE A 98 -12.84 1.51 -4.07
CA PHE A 98 -12.16 0.89 -2.92
C PHE A 98 -11.79 -0.59 -3.13
N ALA A 99 -12.48 -1.34 -4.01
CA ALA A 99 -12.11 -2.71 -4.35
C ALA A 99 -10.82 -2.77 -5.18
N VAL A 100 -10.63 -1.79 -6.09
CA VAL A 100 -9.36 -1.57 -6.80
C VAL A 100 -8.27 -1.23 -5.79
N ALA A 101 -8.53 -0.28 -4.89
CA ALA A 101 -7.56 0.17 -3.89
C ALA A 101 -7.08 -0.96 -2.96
N ASP A 102 -8.01 -1.74 -2.40
CA ASP A 102 -7.67 -2.88 -1.53
C ASP A 102 -6.89 -3.97 -2.28
N THR A 103 -7.23 -4.22 -3.55
CA THR A 103 -6.53 -5.21 -4.39
C THR A 103 -5.10 -4.77 -4.72
N VAL A 104 -4.90 -3.48 -5.06
CA VAL A 104 -3.58 -2.87 -5.27
C VAL A 104 -2.75 -2.89 -3.99
N TYR A 105 -3.35 -2.54 -2.84
CA TYR A 105 -2.68 -2.61 -1.53
C TYR A 105 -2.31 -4.04 -1.12
N ARG A 106 -3.18 -5.03 -1.40
CA ARG A 106 -2.87 -6.45 -1.22
C ARG A 106 -1.75 -6.92 -2.14
N ALA A 107 -1.67 -6.46 -3.39
CA ALA A 107 -0.58 -6.79 -4.31
C ALA A 107 0.77 -6.26 -3.80
N LEU A 108 0.84 -4.97 -3.43
CA LEU A 108 2.01 -4.35 -2.78
C LEU A 108 2.48 -5.17 -1.57
N ARG A 109 1.59 -5.38 -0.59
CA ARG A 109 1.94 -6.00 0.70
C ARG A 109 2.22 -7.51 0.60
N THR A 110 1.59 -8.22 -0.32
CA THR A 110 1.62 -9.70 -0.35
C THR A 110 2.54 -10.26 -1.44
N GLU A 111 2.65 -9.58 -2.59
CA GLU A 111 3.51 -10.03 -3.70
C GLU A 111 4.81 -9.20 -3.81
N ARG A 112 4.93 -8.10 -3.05
CA ARG A 112 6.08 -7.16 -3.07
C ARG A 112 6.42 -6.64 -4.46
N ARG A 113 5.38 -6.20 -5.17
CA ARG A 113 5.48 -5.62 -6.51
C ARG A 113 4.95 -4.19 -6.49
N ASP A 114 5.69 -3.30 -7.10
CA ASP A 114 5.24 -1.93 -7.34
C ASP A 114 4.03 -1.92 -8.27
N GLN A 115 3.07 -1.04 -7.99
CA GLN A 115 1.78 -0.96 -8.69
C GLN A 115 1.58 0.46 -9.22
N ALA A 116 0.84 0.61 -10.32
CA ALA A 116 0.47 1.91 -10.87
C ALA A 116 -1.03 1.99 -11.17
N VAL A 117 -1.77 2.88 -10.49
CA VAL A 117 -3.16 3.17 -10.83
C VAL A 117 -3.22 4.30 -11.85
N MET A 118 -3.62 3.96 -13.08
CA MET A 118 -3.84 4.92 -14.16
C MET A 118 -5.30 5.35 -14.24
N ILE A 119 -5.55 6.64 -14.00
CA ILE A 119 -6.88 7.25 -14.02
C ILE A 119 -7.00 8.09 -15.29
N SER A 120 -8.00 7.80 -16.12
CA SER A 120 -8.16 8.41 -17.46
C SER A 120 -9.63 8.66 -17.78
N GLY A 121 -9.92 9.58 -18.69
CA GLY A 121 -11.27 10.09 -18.95
C GLY A 121 -11.26 11.56 -19.40
N GLU A 122 -12.39 12.05 -19.90
CA GLU A 122 -12.54 13.43 -20.38
C GLU A 122 -12.35 14.48 -19.26
N SER A 123 -12.19 15.77 -19.61
CA SER A 123 -12.18 16.84 -18.60
C SER A 123 -13.58 16.98 -17.96
N GLY A 124 -13.63 17.05 -16.63
CA GLY A 124 -14.88 16.99 -15.85
C GLY A 124 -15.43 15.58 -15.58
N ALA A 125 -14.78 14.50 -16.04
CA ALA A 125 -15.23 13.11 -15.81
C ALA A 125 -14.99 12.59 -14.37
N GLY A 126 -14.36 13.37 -13.48
CA GLY A 126 -14.16 13.01 -12.06
C GLY A 126 -12.81 12.37 -11.69
N LYS A 127 -11.80 12.42 -12.58
CA LYS A 127 -10.47 11.81 -12.38
C LYS A 127 -9.83 12.17 -11.02
N THR A 128 -9.65 13.46 -10.75
CA THR A 128 -8.99 13.96 -9.53
C THR A 128 -9.76 13.64 -8.24
N GLU A 129 -11.09 13.57 -8.29
CA GLU A 129 -11.89 13.08 -7.15
C GLU A 129 -11.65 11.58 -6.92
N ALA A 130 -11.52 10.76 -7.97
CA ALA A 130 -11.11 9.36 -7.82
C ALA A 130 -9.69 9.25 -7.24
N THR A 131 -8.71 10.05 -7.70
CA THR A 131 -7.36 10.13 -7.12
C THR A 131 -7.42 10.41 -5.61
N LYS A 132 -8.22 11.41 -5.22
CA LYS A 132 -8.42 11.84 -3.84
C LYS A 132 -9.10 10.78 -2.98
N ARG A 133 -10.09 10.04 -3.49
CA ARG A 133 -10.74 8.93 -2.76
C ARG A 133 -9.86 7.70 -2.63
N LEU A 134 -8.99 7.41 -3.60
CA LEU A 134 -7.95 6.38 -3.45
C LEU A 134 -6.99 6.76 -2.31
N LEU A 135 -6.47 7.99 -2.32
CA LEU A 135 -5.59 8.49 -1.26
C LEU A 135 -6.27 8.49 0.12
N GLN A 136 -7.54 8.88 0.20
CA GLN A 136 -8.33 8.81 1.45
C GLN A 136 -8.45 7.36 1.94
N PHE A 137 -8.72 6.40 1.05
CA PHE A 137 -8.81 4.98 1.41
C PHE A 137 -7.49 4.45 1.99
N TYR A 138 -6.33 4.73 1.36
CA TYR A 138 -5.04 4.34 1.92
C TYR A 138 -4.74 5.04 3.25
N ALA A 139 -5.10 6.32 3.38
CA ALA A 139 -4.93 7.09 4.62
C ALA A 139 -5.75 6.57 5.82
N GLU A 140 -6.93 5.99 5.58
CA GLU A 140 -7.79 5.41 6.61
C GLU A 140 -7.53 3.90 6.84
N THR A 141 -7.10 3.14 5.83
CA THR A 141 -6.99 1.67 5.92
C THR A 141 -5.57 1.12 6.13
N CYS A 142 -4.51 1.87 5.79
CA CYS A 142 -3.14 1.44 6.06
C CYS A 142 -2.78 1.59 7.56
N PRO A 143 -1.88 0.75 8.11
CA PRO A 143 -1.41 0.91 9.47
C PRO A 143 -0.67 2.25 9.65
N ALA A 144 -0.97 2.95 10.73
CA ALA A 144 -0.28 4.20 11.05
C ALA A 144 1.20 3.92 11.44
N PRO A 145 2.19 4.55 10.80
CA PRO A 145 3.59 4.40 11.16
C PRO A 145 3.88 5.03 12.53
N GLU A 146 4.63 4.32 13.37
CA GLU A 146 4.93 4.64 14.79
C GLU A 146 5.55 6.04 15.05
N ARG A 147 6.06 6.70 14.00
CA ARG A 147 6.56 8.09 14.03
C ARG A 147 6.15 8.96 12.82
N GLY A 148 5.31 8.46 11.91
CA GLY A 148 5.18 9.00 10.54
C GLY A 148 3.83 9.60 10.14
N GLY A 149 2.90 9.81 11.08
CA GLY A 149 1.52 10.26 10.77
C GLY A 149 1.44 11.52 9.90
N ALA A 150 2.42 12.42 10.02
CA ALA A 150 2.51 13.65 9.22
C ALA A 150 2.63 13.41 7.70
N VAL A 151 3.32 12.35 7.25
CA VAL A 151 3.54 12.09 5.81
C VAL A 151 2.22 11.82 5.08
N ARG A 152 1.33 11.05 5.71
CA ARG A 152 -0.02 10.78 5.22
C ARG A 152 -0.83 12.08 5.06
N ASP A 153 -0.79 12.93 6.06
CA ASP A 153 -1.60 14.15 6.10
C ASP A 153 -1.06 15.20 5.12
N ARG A 154 0.27 15.33 4.99
CA ARG A 154 0.94 16.13 3.94
C ARG A 154 0.55 15.71 2.54
N LEU A 155 0.51 14.40 2.27
CA LEU A 155 0.20 13.87 0.94
C LEU A 155 -1.28 14.05 0.55
N LEU A 156 -2.16 14.22 1.54
CA LEU A 156 -3.54 14.69 1.32
C LEU A 156 -3.60 16.21 1.12
N GLN A 157 -2.92 17.00 1.97
CA GLN A 157 -2.94 18.47 1.91
C GLN A 157 -2.19 19.06 0.72
N SER A 158 -1.27 18.33 0.08
CA SER A 158 -0.60 18.79 -1.15
C SER A 158 -1.57 19.01 -2.31
N ASN A 159 -2.71 18.31 -2.35
CA ASN A 159 -3.68 18.45 -3.43
C ASN A 159 -4.31 19.85 -3.48
N PRO A 160 -4.90 20.42 -2.41
CA PRO A 160 -5.35 21.82 -2.38
C PRO A 160 -4.32 22.85 -2.89
N VAL A 161 -3.04 22.69 -2.53
CA VAL A 161 -1.97 23.61 -2.98
C VAL A 161 -1.69 23.44 -4.47
N LEU A 162 -1.59 22.21 -4.96
CA LEU A 162 -1.37 21.92 -6.39
C LEU A 162 -2.59 22.27 -7.25
N GLU A 163 -3.81 22.15 -6.72
CA GLU A 163 -5.04 22.59 -7.40
C GLU A 163 -5.12 24.13 -7.46
N ALA A 164 -4.72 24.84 -6.41
CA ALA A 164 -4.70 26.31 -6.42
C ALA A 164 -3.78 26.89 -7.51
N PHE A 165 -2.56 26.36 -7.62
CA PHE A 165 -1.56 26.86 -8.58
C PHE A 165 -1.61 26.18 -9.97
N GLY A 166 -2.17 24.97 -10.07
CA GLY A 166 -2.15 24.16 -11.29
C GLY A 166 -3.50 23.91 -11.96
N ASN A 167 -4.62 24.24 -11.28
CA ASN A 167 -5.96 24.09 -11.86
C ASN A 167 -6.58 25.46 -12.17
N ALA A 168 -7.50 25.45 -13.14
CA ALA A 168 -8.27 26.61 -13.55
C ALA A 168 -9.67 26.19 -14.03
N ARG A 169 -10.57 27.17 -14.15
CA ARG A 169 -11.89 26.98 -14.77
C ARG A 169 -11.78 27.04 -16.29
N THR A 170 -12.21 25.97 -16.95
CA THR A 170 -12.43 25.90 -18.40
C THR A 170 -13.92 25.84 -18.73
N LEU A 171 -14.29 26.01 -20.00
CA LEU A 171 -15.68 25.91 -20.45
C LEU A 171 -16.36 24.57 -20.06
N ARG A 172 -15.59 23.48 -19.97
CA ARG A 172 -16.12 22.13 -19.65
C ARG A 172 -16.07 21.76 -18.17
N ASN A 173 -15.21 22.39 -17.36
CA ASN A 173 -14.94 21.98 -15.98
C ASN A 173 -14.49 23.17 -15.12
N ASP A 174 -15.12 23.35 -13.94
CA ASP A 174 -14.86 24.51 -13.07
C ASP A 174 -13.57 24.40 -12.25
N ASN A 175 -13.06 23.18 -12.05
CA ASN A 175 -11.77 22.87 -11.43
C ASN A 175 -11.03 21.87 -12.35
N SER A 176 -10.37 22.38 -13.39
CA SER A 176 -9.67 21.58 -14.40
C SER A 176 -8.16 21.65 -14.18
N SER A 177 -7.54 20.49 -13.93
CA SER A 177 -6.09 20.35 -13.93
C SER A 177 -5.51 20.79 -15.28
N ARG A 178 -4.62 21.79 -15.27
CA ARG A 178 -3.86 22.27 -16.45
C ARG A 178 -2.38 21.88 -16.34
N PHE A 179 -2.12 20.78 -15.64
CA PHE A 179 -0.87 20.03 -15.58
C PHE A 179 -1.19 18.54 -15.38
N GLY A 180 -0.28 17.66 -15.78
CA GLY A 180 -0.34 16.23 -15.48
C GLY A 180 0.37 15.94 -14.15
N LYS A 181 -0.22 15.11 -13.29
CA LYS A 181 0.29 14.79 -11.96
C LYS A 181 0.51 13.28 -11.82
N TYR A 182 1.74 12.88 -11.52
CA TYR A 182 2.08 11.53 -11.10
C TYR A 182 2.56 11.56 -9.65
N MET A 183 2.05 10.68 -8.80
CA MET A 183 2.40 10.61 -7.38
C MET A 183 2.83 9.19 -7.02
N ASP A 184 4.11 9.00 -6.71
CA ASP A 184 4.58 7.78 -6.05
C ASP A 184 4.32 7.88 -4.54
N VAL A 185 3.65 6.88 -3.98
CA VAL A 185 3.48 6.68 -2.53
C VAL A 185 4.34 5.49 -2.11
N GLN A 186 5.28 5.70 -1.19
CA GLN A 186 6.23 4.69 -0.74
C GLN A 186 5.73 3.98 0.52
N PHE A 187 5.67 2.65 0.48
CA PHE A 187 5.24 1.80 1.58
C PHE A 187 6.40 0.96 2.14
N ASP A 188 6.44 0.82 3.46
CA ASP A 188 7.38 -0.06 4.15
C ASP A 188 6.96 -1.55 4.06
N PHE A 189 7.80 -2.45 4.60
CA PHE A 189 7.51 -3.87 4.62
C PHE A 189 6.33 -4.28 5.53
N LYS A 190 5.87 -3.40 6.44
CA LYS A 190 4.64 -3.59 7.23
C LYS A 190 3.40 -3.17 6.44
N GLY A 191 3.57 -2.39 5.37
CA GLY A 191 2.50 -1.80 4.57
C GLY A 191 2.03 -0.43 5.07
N ALA A 192 2.85 0.29 5.84
CA ALA A 192 2.59 1.68 6.25
C ALA A 192 3.19 2.65 5.21
N PRO A 193 2.51 3.78 4.88
CA PRO A 193 3.10 4.83 4.05
C PRO A 193 4.21 5.56 4.81
N VAL A 194 5.40 5.67 4.20
CA VAL A 194 6.61 6.25 4.81
C VAL A 194 7.19 7.45 4.06
N GLY A 195 6.81 7.64 2.79
CA GLY A 195 7.26 8.75 1.97
C GLY A 195 6.43 8.89 0.70
N GLY A 196 6.70 9.92 -0.09
CA GLY A 196 6.12 10.08 -1.42
C GLY A 196 6.90 11.05 -2.29
N HIS A 197 6.62 11.03 -3.59
CA HIS A 197 7.23 11.91 -4.58
C HIS A 197 6.23 12.28 -5.67
N ILE A 198 6.13 13.57 -5.99
CA ILE A 198 5.22 14.11 -7.00
C ILE A 198 6.02 14.57 -8.22
N LEU A 199 5.68 14.04 -9.40
CA LEU A 199 6.15 14.51 -10.69
C LEU A 199 5.04 15.30 -11.37
N SER A 200 5.35 16.54 -11.76
CA SER A 200 4.46 17.45 -12.47
C SER A 200 4.90 17.60 -13.93
N TYR A 201 3.97 17.43 -14.86
CA TYR A 201 4.21 17.48 -16.30
C TYR A 201 3.37 18.55 -16.97
N LEU A 202 3.94 19.29 -17.93
CA LEU A 202 3.25 20.25 -18.81
C LEU A 202 2.25 21.15 -18.05
N LEU A 203 2.75 22.12 -17.29
CA LEU A 203 1.92 23.23 -16.83
C LEU A 203 1.56 24.12 -18.04
N GLU A 204 0.29 24.48 -18.19
CA GLU A 204 -0.22 25.35 -19.25
C GLU A 204 0.23 26.82 -19.03
N LYS A 205 1.51 27.12 -19.25
CA LYS A 205 2.12 28.44 -18.97
C LYS A 205 1.38 29.60 -19.63
N SER A 206 0.85 29.40 -20.84
CA SER A 206 0.09 30.42 -21.58
C SER A 206 -1.14 30.94 -20.83
N ARG A 207 -1.77 30.12 -19.97
CA ARG A 207 -2.92 30.52 -19.15
C ARG A 207 -2.63 31.70 -18.22
N VAL A 208 -1.37 31.86 -17.79
CA VAL A 208 -0.93 32.96 -16.93
C VAL A 208 -1.24 34.32 -17.58
N VAL A 209 -1.09 34.44 -18.90
CA VAL A 209 -1.17 35.72 -19.62
C VAL A 209 -2.36 35.83 -20.56
N HIS A 210 -2.99 34.72 -20.95
CA HIS A 210 -4.12 34.67 -21.88
C HIS A 210 -5.13 33.59 -21.47
N GLN A 211 -6.42 33.91 -21.52
CA GLN A 211 -7.50 32.94 -21.27
C GLN A 211 -8.57 33.10 -22.35
N ASN A 212 -9.18 31.98 -22.75
CA ASN A 212 -10.30 31.99 -23.69
C ASN A 212 -11.56 32.58 -23.02
N HIS A 213 -12.46 33.15 -23.82
CA HIS A 213 -13.71 33.73 -23.34
C HIS A 213 -14.53 32.70 -22.54
N GLY A 214 -14.91 33.04 -21.30
CA GLY A 214 -15.63 32.18 -20.36
C GLY A 214 -14.74 31.33 -19.44
N GLU A 215 -13.41 31.37 -19.61
CA GLU A 215 -12.44 30.69 -18.74
C GLU A 215 -11.86 31.60 -17.65
N ARG A 216 -11.15 31.01 -16.68
CA ARG A 216 -10.35 31.75 -15.69
C ARG A 216 -8.85 31.45 -15.84
N ASN A 217 -8.03 32.33 -15.25
CA ASN A 217 -6.65 32.04 -14.92
C ASN A 217 -6.59 30.99 -13.77
N PHE A 218 -5.39 30.65 -13.28
CA PHE A 218 -5.22 29.74 -12.15
C PHE A 218 -5.93 30.22 -10.88
N HIS A 219 -6.45 29.28 -10.07
CA HIS A 219 -7.31 29.61 -8.94
C HIS A 219 -6.64 30.49 -7.87
N VAL A 220 -5.33 30.32 -7.64
CA VAL A 220 -4.55 31.06 -6.63
C VAL A 220 -4.70 32.57 -6.73
N PHE A 221 -4.81 33.14 -7.93
CA PHE A 221 -4.99 34.59 -8.10
C PHE A 221 -6.34 35.06 -7.54
N TYR A 222 -7.44 34.37 -7.85
CA TYR A 222 -8.78 34.72 -7.37
C TYR A 222 -8.94 34.44 -5.86
N GLN A 223 -8.31 33.36 -5.37
CA GLN A 223 -8.25 33.01 -3.95
C GLN A 223 -7.48 34.05 -3.12
N LEU A 224 -6.36 34.55 -3.63
CA LEU A 224 -5.60 35.63 -2.99
C LEU A 224 -6.41 36.93 -2.93
N LEU A 225 -7.06 37.35 -4.01
CA LEU A 225 -7.80 38.62 -4.04
C LEU A 225 -9.08 38.61 -3.18
N GLU A 226 -9.91 37.56 -3.25
CA GLU A 226 -11.18 37.48 -2.51
C GLU A 226 -10.98 36.95 -1.06
N GLY A 227 -9.93 36.16 -0.82
CA GLY A 227 -9.63 35.50 0.45
C GLY A 227 -8.54 36.15 1.31
N GLY A 228 -7.59 36.86 0.70
CA GLY A 228 -6.46 37.50 1.38
C GLY A 228 -6.89 38.58 2.38
N GLU A 229 -6.09 38.78 3.43
CA GLU A 229 -6.36 39.78 4.47
C GLU A 229 -6.01 41.19 3.97
N GLU A 230 -6.69 42.22 4.49
CA GLU A 230 -6.52 43.62 4.05
C GLU A 230 -5.07 44.09 4.17
N GLU A 231 -4.39 43.71 5.26
CA GLU A 231 -2.99 44.04 5.50
C GLU A 231 -2.06 43.35 4.49
N THR A 232 -2.27 42.04 4.24
CA THR A 232 -1.51 41.29 3.22
C THR A 232 -1.70 41.92 1.84
N LEU A 233 -2.93 42.26 1.46
CA LEU A 233 -3.23 42.85 0.15
C LEU A 233 -2.58 44.24 0.00
N ARG A 234 -2.68 45.11 1.01
CA ARG A 234 -1.99 46.42 1.02
C ARG A 234 -0.47 46.28 0.94
N ARG A 235 0.11 45.33 1.68
CA ARG A 235 1.55 45.03 1.62
C ARG A 235 1.96 44.54 0.24
N LEU A 236 1.16 43.70 -0.41
CA LEU A 236 1.39 43.23 -1.78
C LEU A 236 1.12 44.29 -2.86
N GLY A 237 0.37 45.36 -2.56
CA GLY A 237 -0.06 46.36 -3.56
C GLY A 237 -1.33 45.96 -4.33
N LEU A 238 -2.09 44.99 -3.82
CA LEU A 238 -3.23 44.38 -4.49
C LEU A 238 -4.58 44.96 -4.07
N GLU A 239 -5.47 45.14 -5.05
CA GLU A 239 -6.87 45.54 -4.87
C GLU A 239 -7.81 44.33 -4.86
N ARG A 240 -8.88 44.36 -4.07
CA ARG A 240 -9.94 43.32 -4.06
C ARG A 240 -10.85 43.31 -5.31
N ASN A 241 -10.35 43.79 -6.44
CA ASN A 241 -11.07 43.85 -7.70
C ASN A 241 -10.31 43.08 -8.80
N PRO A 242 -10.74 41.87 -9.19
CA PRO A 242 -10.14 41.14 -10.31
C PRO A 242 -10.20 41.89 -11.65
N GLN A 243 -11.09 42.89 -11.80
CA GLN A 243 -11.15 43.72 -13.02
C GLN A 243 -9.97 44.71 -13.13
N SER A 244 -9.25 44.97 -12.03
CA SER A 244 -8.06 45.83 -12.04
C SER A 244 -6.81 45.16 -12.64
N TYR A 245 -6.89 43.90 -13.12
CA TYR A 245 -5.72 43.12 -13.58
C TYR A 245 -5.91 42.51 -14.97
N LEU A 246 -5.08 42.93 -15.95
CA LEU A 246 -5.19 42.50 -17.35
C LEU A 246 -5.16 40.96 -17.51
N TYR A 247 -4.34 40.27 -16.72
CA TYR A 247 -4.21 38.81 -16.73
C TYR A 247 -5.39 38.05 -16.09
N LEU A 248 -6.38 38.74 -15.51
CA LEU A 248 -7.61 38.15 -14.97
C LEU A 248 -8.87 38.53 -15.78
N VAL A 249 -8.80 39.62 -16.56
CA VAL A 249 -9.91 40.20 -17.33
C VAL A 249 -10.13 39.51 -18.68
N LYS A 250 -9.09 39.02 -19.36
CA LYS A 250 -9.19 38.49 -20.75
C LYS A 250 -10.25 37.40 -20.93
N GLY A 251 -10.41 36.50 -19.96
CA GLY A 251 -11.46 35.47 -19.98
C GLY A 251 -12.90 35.97 -19.70
N GLN A 252 -13.08 37.25 -19.34
CA GLN A 252 -14.36 37.91 -19.02
C GLN A 252 -15.19 37.22 -17.91
N CYS A 253 -14.56 36.44 -17.03
CA CYS A 253 -15.28 35.55 -16.11
C CYS A 253 -14.74 35.56 -14.67
N ALA A 254 -14.70 36.73 -14.03
CA ALA A 254 -14.09 36.91 -12.70
C ALA A 254 -14.75 36.09 -11.58
N LYS A 255 -16.08 36.14 -11.43
CA LYS A 255 -16.83 35.42 -10.38
C LYS A 255 -17.61 34.23 -10.94
N VAL A 256 -17.72 33.17 -10.14
CA VAL A 256 -18.29 31.87 -10.53
C VAL A 256 -19.18 31.37 -9.39
N SER A 257 -20.46 31.08 -9.65
CA SER A 257 -21.42 30.68 -8.61
C SER A 257 -21.16 29.29 -8.01
N SER A 258 -20.35 28.45 -8.67
CA SER A 258 -19.98 27.10 -8.21
C SER A 258 -18.66 27.05 -7.41
N ILE A 259 -17.94 28.16 -7.24
CA ILE A 259 -16.62 28.21 -6.58
C ILE A 259 -16.67 29.23 -5.43
N ASN A 260 -15.99 28.94 -4.32
CA ASN A 260 -15.91 29.84 -3.17
C ASN A 260 -14.45 30.14 -2.85
N ASP A 261 -13.83 30.96 -3.72
CA ASP A 261 -12.39 31.28 -3.69
C ASP A 261 -11.92 31.75 -2.29
N LYS A 262 -12.79 32.41 -1.51
CA LYS A 262 -12.53 32.85 -0.13
C LYS A 262 -12.49 31.73 0.92
N ASN A 263 -13.25 30.66 0.75
CA ASN A 263 -13.14 29.47 1.59
C ASN A 263 -12.00 28.56 1.11
N ASP A 264 -11.83 28.43 -0.20
CA ASP A 264 -10.74 27.63 -0.80
C ASP A 264 -9.37 28.19 -0.39
N TRP A 265 -9.21 29.53 -0.35
CA TRP A 265 -8.03 30.20 0.21
C TRP A 265 -7.68 29.75 1.63
N LYS A 266 -8.66 29.58 2.52
CA LYS A 266 -8.43 29.09 3.90
C LYS A 266 -7.94 27.65 3.91
N VAL A 267 -8.40 26.82 2.98
CA VAL A 267 -7.89 25.45 2.80
C VAL A 267 -6.45 25.48 2.31
N VAL A 268 -6.11 26.34 1.35
CA VAL A 268 -4.74 26.50 0.83
C VAL A 268 -3.77 27.01 1.91
N ARG A 269 -4.12 28.09 2.64
CA ARG A 269 -3.32 28.59 3.76
C ARG A 269 -3.07 27.49 4.81
N LYS A 270 -4.11 26.77 5.23
CA LYS A 270 -3.99 25.64 6.17
C LYS A 270 -3.13 24.49 5.63
N ALA A 271 -3.23 24.21 4.34
CA ALA A 271 -2.46 23.15 3.69
C ALA A 271 -0.97 23.48 3.64
N LEU A 272 -0.59 24.73 3.32
CA LEU A 272 0.80 25.19 3.34
C LEU A 272 1.45 24.98 4.72
N THR A 273 0.76 25.35 5.81
CA THR A 273 1.23 25.12 7.20
C THR A 273 1.47 23.64 7.52
N VAL A 274 0.71 22.71 6.92
CA VAL A 274 0.87 21.25 7.14
C VAL A 274 2.05 20.67 6.36
N ILE A 275 2.52 21.34 5.31
CA ILE A 275 3.57 20.87 4.39
C ILE A 275 4.96 21.41 4.78
N ASP A 276 5.15 21.95 5.98
CA ASP A 276 6.42 22.56 6.46
C ASP A 276 6.88 23.77 5.61
N PHE A 277 5.96 24.63 5.18
CA PHE A 277 6.30 26.00 4.76
C PHE A 277 6.41 26.91 6.00
N THR A 278 7.42 27.79 6.06
CA THR A 278 7.41 28.90 7.03
C THR A 278 6.46 30.00 6.55
N GLU A 279 6.04 30.89 7.45
CA GLU A 279 5.24 32.06 7.02
C GLU A 279 6.06 32.95 6.08
N ASP A 280 7.37 33.12 6.31
CA ASP A 280 8.27 33.89 5.42
C ASP A 280 8.28 33.31 3.99
N GLU A 281 8.41 31.99 3.83
CA GLU A 281 8.31 31.32 2.53
C GLU A 281 6.93 31.49 1.87
N VAL A 282 5.86 31.67 2.67
CA VAL A 282 4.54 32.01 2.14
C VAL A 282 4.47 33.49 1.74
N GLU A 283 5.09 34.41 2.48
CA GLU A 283 5.13 35.83 2.11
C GLU A 283 5.94 36.06 0.83
N ASP A 284 7.08 35.39 0.67
CA ASP A 284 7.86 35.36 -0.58
C ASP A 284 7.02 34.81 -1.74
N LEU A 285 6.36 33.67 -1.55
CA LEU A 285 5.54 33.02 -2.56
C LEU A 285 4.38 33.91 -3.02
N LEU A 286 3.72 34.61 -2.08
CA LEU A 286 2.64 35.54 -2.41
C LEU A 286 3.13 36.84 -3.03
N SER A 287 4.36 37.28 -2.71
CA SER A 287 5.01 38.41 -3.39
C SER A 287 5.28 38.10 -4.87
N ILE A 288 5.65 36.85 -5.19
CA ILE A 288 5.79 36.37 -6.58
C ILE A 288 4.43 36.25 -7.28
N VAL A 289 3.38 35.75 -6.61
CA VAL A 289 2.02 35.70 -7.19
C VAL A 289 1.50 37.12 -7.47
N ALA A 290 1.77 38.09 -6.58
CA ALA A 290 1.43 39.49 -6.78
C ALA A 290 2.22 40.12 -7.94
N SER A 291 3.53 39.88 -8.02
CA SER A 291 4.36 40.46 -9.09
C SER A 291 3.94 39.97 -10.49
N VAL A 292 3.46 38.74 -10.63
CA VAL A 292 2.86 38.25 -11.88
C VAL A 292 1.58 39.03 -12.26
N LEU A 293 0.75 39.44 -11.30
CA LEU A 293 -0.40 40.31 -11.57
C LEU A 293 0.02 41.74 -11.95
N HIS A 294 0.99 42.32 -11.24
CA HIS A 294 1.53 43.64 -11.54
C HIS A 294 2.26 43.69 -12.89
N LEU A 295 2.91 42.60 -13.32
CA LEU A 295 3.53 42.48 -14.65
C LEU A 295 2.49 42.66 -15.75
N GLY A 296 1.29 42.07 -15.62
CA GLY A 296 0.23 42.20 -16.63
C GLY A 296 -0.28 43.63 -16.80
N ASN A 297 -0.16 44.47 -15.78
CA ASN A 297 -0.58 45.88 -15.79
C ASN A 297 0.55 46.84 -16.21
N LEU A 298 1.72 46.33 -16.61
CA LEU A 298 2.79 47.16 -17.14
C LEU A 298 2.53 47.46 -18.62
N HIS A 299 2.36 48.75 -18.93
CA HIS A 299 2.15 49.26 -20.29
C HIS A 299 3.43 49.89 -20.85
N PHE A 300 3.55 49.81 -22.18
CA PHE A 300 4.60 50.43 -22.97
C PHE A 300 3.98 51.47 -23.93
N ALA A 301 4.72 52.53 -24.23
CA ALA A 301 4.46 53.45 -25.34
C ALA A 301 5.65 53.42 -26.31
N ALA A 302 5.41 53.84 -27.55
CA ALA A 302 6.48 54.05 -28.53
C ALA A 302 7.07 55.45 -28.34
N ASN A 303 8.39 55.55 -28.32
CA ASN A 303 9.12 56.81 -28.40
C ASN A 303 9.19 57.31 -29.86
N GLU A 304 9.79 58.48 -30.07
CA GLU A 304 9.95 59.09 -31.41
C GLU A 304 10.68 58.17 -32.40
N GLU A 305 11.59 57.31 -31.91
CA GLU A 305 12.30 56.27 -32.67
C GLU A 305 11.51 54.96 -32.85
N SER A 306 10.23 54.90 -32.47
CA SER A 306 9.40 53.68 -32.36
C SER A 306 9.87 52.62 -31.35
N ASN A 307 10.93 52.89 -30.59
CA ASN A 307 11.44 52.07 -29.48
C ASN A 307 10.46 52.08 -28.28
N ALA A 308 10.34 50.96 -27.56
CA ALA A 308 9.39 50.81 -26.46
C ALA A 308 9.91 51.39 -25.12
N GLN A 309 9.12 52.27 -24.50
CA GLN A 309 9.36 52.80 -23.15
C GLN A 309 8.22 52.45 -22.19
N VAL A 310 8.55 52.10 -20.95
CA VAL A 310 7.58 51.83 -19.88
C VAL A 310 6.89 53.12 -19.44
N THR A 311 5.56 53.18 -19.52
CA THR A 311 4.78 54.35 -19.06
C THR A 311 4.36 54.25 -17.59
N THR A 312 4.14 53.03 -17.09
CA THR A 312 3.47 52.80 -15.81
C THR A 312 4.45 52.72 -14.63
N GLU A 313 5.15 53.82 -14.33
CA GLU A 313 6.16 53.90 -13.27
C GLU A 313 5.74 53.32 -11.91
N ASN A 314 4.48 53.52 -11.50
CA ASN A 314 3.99 53.01 -10.22
C ASN A 314 3.92 51.48 -10.18
N GLN A 315 3.57 50.82 -11.30
CA GLN A 315 3.59 49.36 -11.40
C GLN A 315 5.03 48.85 -11.38
N LEU A 316 5.97 49.54 -12.04
CA LEU A 316 7.40 49.21 -11.96
C LEU A 316 7.92 49.29 -10.51
N LYS A 317 7.53 50.31 -9.73
CA LYS A 317 7.90 50.48 -8.31
C LYS A 317 7.32 49.37 -7.41
N TYR A 318 6.15 48.83 -7.73
CA TYR A 318 5.63 47.62 -7.06
C TYR A 318 6.44 46.37 -7.45
N LEU A 319 6.75 46.20 -8.75
CA LEU A 319 7.50 45.05 -9.25
C LEU A 319 8.91 44.94 -8.65
N THR A 320 9.66 46.05 -8.59
CA THR A 320 11.01 46.06 -8.00
C THR A 320 11.01 45.62 -6.54
N ARG A 321 10.03 46.09 -5.77
CA ARG A 321 9.84 45.71 -4.37
C ARG A 321 9.39 44.25 -4.18
N LEU A 322 8.50 43.74 -5.04
CA LEU A 322 7.93 42.39 -4.93
C LEU A 322 8.87 41.29 -5.46
N LEU A 323 9.71 41.62 -6.45
CA LEU A 323 10.72 40.71 -6.99
C LEU A 323 12.11 40.90 -6.35
N GLY A 324 12.32 41.97 -5.56
CA GLY A 324 13.62 42.29 -4.97
C GLY A 324 14.69 42.55 -6.01
N VAL A 325 14.40 43.38 -7.03
CA VAL A 325 15.31 43.68 -8.16
C VAL A 325 15.42 45.18 -8.43
N GLU A 326 16.56 45.62 -8.96
CA GLU A 326 16.79 47.03 -9.28
C GLU A 326 15.91 47.53 -10.43
N GLY A 327 15.31 48.73 -10.27
CA GLY A 327 14.34 49.29 -11.22
C GLY A 327 14.93 49.84 -12.51
N SER A 328 16.22 50.15 -12.52
CA SER A 328 17.00 50.46 -13.72
C SER A 328 17.11 49.20 -14.59
N THR A 329 17.67 48.11 -14.03
CA THR A 329 17.91 46.85 -14.71
C THR A 329 16.62 46.19 -15.17
N LEU A 330 15.55 46.21 -14.36
CA LEU A 330 14.25 45.66 -14.79
C LEU A 330 13.61 46.47 -15.92
N ARG A 331 13.76 47.81 -15.91
CA ARG A 331 13.29 48.67 -17.01
C ARG A 331 14.07 48.39 -18.30
N GLU A 332 15.39 48.29 -18.21
CA GLU A 332 16.27 47.96 -19.33
C GLU A 332 15.95 46.55 -19.88
N ALA A 333 15.86 45.54 -19.03
CA ALA A 333 15.60 44.15 -19.45
C ALA A 333 14.22 43.92 -20.11
N LEU A 334 13.24 44.79 -19.85
CA LEU A 334 11.92 44.79 -20.50
C LEU A 334 11.86 45.61 -21.80
N THR A 335 12.85 46.47 -22.06
CA THR A 335 12.89 47.39 -23.21
C THR A 335 14.06 47.14 -24.16
N HIS A 336 15.06 46.37 -23.74
CA HIS A 336 16.29 46.07 -24.48
C HIS A 336 16.66 44.58 -24.35
N ARG A 337 17.24 44.02 -25.41
CA ARG A 337 17.71 42.63 -25.50
C ARG A 337 19.22 42.60 -25.76
N LYS A 338 19.99 42.00 -24.84
CA LYS A 338 21.37 41.55 -25.12
C LYS A 338 21.38 40.58 -26.29
N ILE A 339 22.29 40.82 -27.22
CA ILE A 339 22.70 39.92 -28.29
C ILE A 339 24.21 39.74 -28.14
N ILE A 340 24.66 38.53 -27.80
CA ILE A 340 26.10 38.23 -27.72
C ILE A 340 26.56 37.79 -29.11
N ALA A 341 27.26 38.68 -29.82
CA ALA A 341 27.77 38.47 -31.17
C ALA A 341 29.30 38.37 -31.13
N LYS A 342 29.84 37.20 -31.52
CA LYS A 342 31.30 36.90 -31.56
C LYS A 342 32.10 37.08 -30.25
N GLY A 343 31.47 37.51 -29.16
CA GLY A 343 32.10 37.80 -27.86
C GLY A 343 31.75 39.19 -27.32
N GLU A 344 31.23 40.08 -28.17
CA GLU A 344 30.75 41.41 -27.80
C GLU A 344 29.28 41.34 -27.35
N GLU A 345 28.92 42.10 -26.31
CA GLU A 345 27.55 42.20 -25.81
C GLU A 345 26.86 43.46 -26.37
N LEU A 346 26.00 43.30 -27.37
CA LEU A 346 25.22 44.39 -27.95
C LEU A 346 23.85 44.47 -27.28
N LEU A 347 23.44 45.65 -26.82
CA LEU A 347 22.06 45.94 -26.41
C LEU A 347 21.26 46.48 -27.60
N SER A 348 20.26 45.72 -28.05
CA SER A 348 19.27 46.18 -29.04
C SER A 348 18.02 46.67 -28.31
N PRO A 349 17.45 47.84 -28.60
CA PRO A 349 16.12 48.19 -28.14
C PRO A 349 15.07 47.23 -28.73
N LEU A 350 13.89 47.19 -28.11
CA LEU A 350 12.72 46.41 -28.50
C LEU A 350 11.60 47.31 -29.00
N ASN A 351 10.82 46.81 -29.96
CA ASN A 351 9.56 47.46 -30.34
C ASN A 351 8.43 47.14 -29.32
N LEU A 352 7.28 47.80 -29.47
CA LEU A 352 6.12 47.63 -28.57
C LEU A 352 5.66 46.17 -28.39
N GLU A 353 5.60 45.41 -29.48
CA GLU A 353 5.12 44.02 -29.48
C GLU A 353 6.14 43.08 -28.83
N GLN A 354 7.43 43.29 -29.09
CA GLN A 354 8.53 42.55 -28.48
C GLN A 354 8.65 42.85 -26.98
N ALA A 355 8.40 44.08 -26.54
CA ALA A 355 8.36 44.45 -25.12
C ALA A 355 7.14 43.84 -24.40
N ALA A 356 5.97 43.83 -25.05
CA ALA A 356 4.80 43.12 -24.55
C ALA A 356 5.03 41.59 -24.49
N TYR A 357 5.70 41.00 -25.48
CA TYR A 357 6.15 39.61 -25.46
C TYR A 357 7.14 39.36 -24.33
N ALA A 358 8.14 40.23 -24.11
CA ALA A 358 9.14 40.11 -23.06
C ALA A 358 8.51 40.06 -21.66
N ARG A 359 7.55 40.97 -21.41
CA ARG A 359 6.72 41.02 -20.19
C ARG A 359 5.91 39.74 -19.99
N ASP A 360 5.21 39.28 -21.03
CA ASP A 360 4.39 38.07 -20.96
C ASP A 360 5.24 36.78 -20.87
N ALA A 361 6.44 36.75 -21.46
CA ALA A 361 7.41 35.67 -21.33
C ALA A 361 8.02 35.61 -19.92
N LEU A 362 8.34 36.78 -19.32
CA LEU A 362 8.76 36.86 -17.92
C LEU A 362 7.66 36.33 -16.99
N ALA A 363 6.41 36.78 -17.15
CA ALA A 363 5.28 36.33 -16.32
C ALA A 363 5.08 34.80 -16.40
N LYS A 364 5.13 34.21 -17.61
CA LYS A 364 5.09 32.75 -17.81
C LYS A 364 6.25 32.04 -17.10
N ALA A 365 7.48 32.55 -17.27
CA ALA A 365 8.70 31.92 -16.76
C ALA A 365 8.78 31.96 -15.23
N VAL A 366 8.45 33.11 -14.62
CA VAL A 366 8.37 33.29 -13.17
C VAL A 366 7.35 32.30 -12.59
N TYR A 367 6.09 32.35 -13.04
CA TYR A 367 5.05 31.47 -12.53
C TYR A 367 5.38 29.98 -12.71
N SER A 368 5.90 29.59 -13.88
CA SER A 368 6.26 28.20 -14.16
C SER A 368 7.44 27.69 -13.33
N ARG A 369 8.45 28.53 -13.05
CA ARG A 369 9.59 28.14 -12.19
C ARG A 369 9.17 28.07 -10.72
N THR A 370 8.35 29.02 -10.25
CA THR A 370 7.76 28.99 -8.91
C THR A 370 6.90 27.75 -8.69
N PHE A 371 6.11 27.31 -9.68
CA PHE A 371 5.36 26.04 -9.60
C PHE A 371 6.28 24.82 -9.49
N THR A 372 7.36 24.75 -10.28
CA THR A 372 8.36 23.67 -10.16
C THR A 372 9.06 23.68 -8.79
N TRP A 373 9.41 24.86 -8.26
CA TRP A 373 9.96 25.00 -6.91
C TRP A 373 8.97 24.58 -5.83
N LEU A 374 7.68 24.92 -5.99
CA LEU A 374 6.59 24.53 -5.09
C LEU A 374 6.46 23.00 -5.02
N VAL A 375 6.47 22.31 -6.17
CA VAL A 375 6.50 20.84 -6.25
C VAL A 375 7.77 20.28 -5.59
N ALA A 376 8.94 20.88 -5.82
CA ALA A 376 10.19 20.45 -5.18
C ALA A 376 10.22 20.67 -3.65
N LYS A 377 9.58 21.73 -3.14
CA LYS A 377 9.39 21.99 -1.69
C LYS A 377 8.40 20.98 -1.08
N ILE A 378 7.29 20.67 -1.77
CA ILE A 378 6.37 19.60 -1.38
C ILE A 378 7.11 18.25 -1.32
N ASN A 379 7.91 17.90 -2.34
CA ASN A 379 8.68 16.66 -2.37
C ASN A 379 9.73 16.59 -1.23
N ARG A 380 10.41 17.69 -0.91
CA ARG A 380 11.30 17.77 0.28
C ARG A 380 10.54 17.50 1.60
N SER A 381 9.26 17.85 1.69
CA SER A 381 8.40 17.60 2.85
C SER A 381 7.78 16.19 2.89
N LEU A 382 7.66 15.52 1.73
CA LEU A 382 7.18 14.15 1.57
C LEU A 382 8.29 13.09 1.58
N ALA A 383 9.56 13.49 1.46
CA ALA A 383 10.71 12.58 1.46
C ALA A 383 10.84 11.84 2.81
N SER A 384 11.08 10.53 2.75
CA SER A 384 11.31 9.72 3.96
C SER A 384 12.65 10.07 4.60
N LYS A 385 12.63 10.41 5.90
CA LYS A 385 13.84 10.65 6.70
C LYS A 385 14.61 9.37 7.03
N ASP A 386 14.06 8.19 6.72
CA ASP A 386 14.72 6.90 6.91
C ASP A 386 15.64 6.50 5.72
N ALA A 387 15.89 7.39 4.76
CA ALA A 387 16.67 7.13 3.53
C ALA A 387 18.12 6.65 3.77
N GLU A 388 18.69 6.88 4.96
CA GLU A 388 20.00 6.36 5.37
C GLU A 388 19.95 4.87 5.82
N SER A 389 18.77 4.26 5.87
CA SER A 389 18.62 2.83 6.23
C SER A 389 19.13 1.90 5.12
N PRO A 390 19.81 0.78 5.43
CA PRO A 390 20.46 -0.02 4.40
C PRO A 390 19.49 -0.76 3.45
N SER A 391 19.97 -0.99 2.22
CA SER A 391 19.31 -1.59 1.05
C SER A 391 18.40 -2.82 1.27
N TRP A 392 18.52 -3.57 2.37
CA TRP A 392 17.66 -4.72 2.67
C TRP A 392 16.22 -4.34 3.05
N ARG A 393 15.94 -3.06 3.38
CA ARG A 393 14.58 -2.54 3.58
C ARG A 393 13.96 -2.13 2.24
N SER A 394 13.59 -3.11 1.41
CA SER A 394 12.85 -2.85 0.17
C SER A 394 11.52 -2.14 0.46
N THR A 395 11.42 -0.86 0.14
CA THR A 395 10.14 -0.17 0.00
C THR A 395 9.41 -0.68 -1.25
N THR A 396 8.09 -0.60 -1.23
CA THR A 396 7.25 -0.85 -2.42
C THR A 396 6.54 0.45 -2.80
N VAL A 397 6.37 0.68 -4.09
CA VAL A 397 5.93 1.97 -4.62
C VAL A 397 4.58 1.85 -5.32
N LEU A 398 3.66 2.70 -4.92
CA LEU A 398 2.37 2.89 -5.58
C LEU A 398 2.38 4.19 -6.39
N GLY A 399 2.45 4.07 -7.71
CA GLY A 399 2.21 5.20 -8.60
C GLY A 399 0.71 5.50 -8.74
N LEU A 400 0.32 6.76 -8.65
CA LEU A 400 -1.01 7.25 -9.01
C LEU A 400 -0.87 8.27 -10.13
N LEU A 401 -1.47 8.00 -11.29
CA LEU A 401 -1.43 8.90 -12.45
C LEU A 401 -2.78 9.61 -12.63
N ASP A 402 -2.75 10.93 -12.50
CA ASP A 402 -3.86 11.86 -12.71
C ASP A 402 -3.44 12.89 -13.77
N ILE A 403 -3.63 12.53 -15.04
CA ILE A 403 -3.33 13.35 -16.22
C ILE A 403 -4.57 14.07 -16.73
N TYR A 404 -4.38 15.18 -17.44
CA TYR A 404 -5.44 15.86 -18.20
C TYR A 404 -6.09 14.89 -19.21
N GLY A 405 -7.40 15.07 -19.44
CA GLY A 405 -8.11 14.24 -20.42
C GLY A 405 -7.75 14.61 -21.85
N PHE A 406 -8.21 13.81 -22.83
CA PHE A 406 -8.25 14.23 -24.23
C PHE A 406 -9.13 15.49 -24.36
N GLU A 407 -8.68 16.50 -25.11
CA GLU A 407 -9.37 17.78 -25.26
C GLU A 407 -9.65 18.10 -26.73
N VAL A 408 -10.90 18.45 -27.04
CA VAL A 408 -11.37 18.88 -28.36
C VAL A 408 -12.26 20.10 -28.16
N PHE A 409 -11.70 21.27 -28.41
CA PHE A 409 -12.38 22.56 -28.36
C PHE A 409 -12.69 23.08 -29.78
N GLN A 410 -13.42 24.19 -29.86
CA GLN A 410 -13.71 24.86 -31.14
C GLN A 410 -12.44 25.43 -31.79
N HIS A 411 -11.51 25.91 -30.97
CA HIS A 411 -10.15 26.28 -31.39
C HIS A 411 -9.16 25.48 -30.54
N ASN A 412 -8.32 24.67 -31.20
CA ASN A 412 -7.26 23.90 -30.55
C ASN A 412 -5.90 24.47 -30.95
N SER A 413 -4.99 24.59 -30.01
CA SER A 413 -3.65 25.13 -30.20
C SER A 413 -2.57 24.13 -29.73
N PHE A 414 -1.33 24.56 -29.67
CA PHE A 414 -0.15 23.79 -29.25
C PHE A 414 -0.37 23.04 -27.92
N GLU A 415 -1.06 23.68 -26.98
CA GLU A 415 -1.40 23.12 -25.67
C GLU A 415 -2.29 21.87 -25.80
N GLN A 416 -3.35 21.92 -26.63
CA GLN A 416 -4.21 20.77 -26.91
C GLN A 416 -3.46 19.69 -27.70
N PHE A 417 -2.57 20.08 -28.62
CA PHE A 417 -1.74 19.14 -29.39
C PHE A 417 -0.85 18.29 -28.47
N CYS A 418 -0.14 18.91 -27.52
CA CYS A 418 0.66 18.18 -26.54
C CYS A 418 -0.20 17.36 -25.55
N ILE A 419 -1.35 17.88 -25.11
CA ILE A 419 -2.32 17.17 -24.26
C ILE A 419 -2.85 15.90 -24.94
N ASN A 420 -3.18 15.98 -26.23
CA ASN A 420 -3.73 14.88 -27.01
C ASN A 420 -2.64 13.86 -27.40
N TYR A 421 -1.43 14.31 -27.75
CA TYR A 421 -0.26 13.44 -27.91
C TYR A 421 0.05 12.63 -26.64
N CYS A 422 -0.11 13.24 -25.45
CA CYS A 422 0.04 12.54 -24.18
C CYS A 422 -0.97 11.39 -24.00
N ASN A 423 -2.24 11.69 -24.29
CA ASN A 423 -3.33 10.71 -24.20
C ASN A 423 -3.17 9.59 -25.25
N GLU A 424 -2.72 9.93 -26.47
CA GLU A 424 -2.34 8.98 -27.53
C GLU A 424 -1.26 8.00 -27.03
N LYS A 425 -0.19 8.52 -26.41
CA LYS A 425 0.91 7.74 -25.85
C LYS A 425 0.51 6.85 -24.69
N LEU A 426 -0.32 7.34 -23.78
CA LEU A 426 -0.81 6.55 -22.64
C LEU A 426 -1.83 5.48 -23.08
N GLN A 427 -2.60 5.72 -24.15
CA GLN A 427 -3.43 4.70 -24.78
C GLN A 427 -2.60 3.68 -25.57
N GLN A 428 -1.49 4.10 -26.22
CA GLN A 428 -0.51 3.18 -26.83
C GLN A 428 0.08 2.25 -25.77
N LEU A 429 0.47 2.79 -24.61
CA LEU A 429 0.97 2.01 -23.48
C LEU A 429 -0.08 1.04 -22.91
N PHE A 430 -1.34 1.48 -22.78
CA PHE A 430 -2.45 0.61 -22.39
C PHE A 430 -2.64 -0.55 -23.37
N ILE A 431 -2.62 -0.28 -24.68
CA ILE A 431 -2.73 -1.28 -25.74
C ILE A 431 -1.56 -2.27 -25.70
N GLU A 432 -0.33 -1.80 -25.54
CA GLU A 432 0.85 -2.67 -25.46
C GLU A 432 0.82 -3.58 -24.21
N LEU A 433 0.55 -3.01 -23.03
CA LEU A 433 0.52 -3.76 -21.77
C LEU A 433 -0.71 -4.69 -21.65
N THR A 434 -1.86 -4.33 -22.23
CA THR A 434 -3.12 -5.08 -22.07
C THR A 434 -3.38 -6.06 -23.21
N LEU A 435 -3.05 -5.71 -24.45
CA LEU A 435 -3.36 -6.53 -25.62
C LEU A 435 -2.14 -7.35 -26.04
N LYS A 436 -1.06 -6.67 -26.43
CA LYS A 436 0.13 -7.31 -27.00
C LYS A 436 0.81 -8.26 -26.00
N SER A 437 0.95 -7.86 -24.73
CA SER A 437 1.50 -8.74 -23.68
C SER A 437 0.65 -9.97 -23.34
N GLU A 438 -0.65 -9.97 -23.69
CA GLU A 438 -1.52 -11.14 -23.52
C GLU A 438 -1.44 -12.05 -24.74
N GLN A 439 -1.31 -11.49 -25.95
CA GLN A 439 -1.08 -12.25 -27.19
C GLN A 439 0.27 -12.99 -27.17
N GLU A 440 1.37 -12.27 -26.92
CA GLU A 440 2.73 -12.83 -26.86
C GLU A 440 2.86 -13.94 -25.78
N GLU A 441 2.19 -13.78 -24.64
CA GLU A 441 2.14 -14.81 -23.59
C GLU A 441 1.38 -16.06 -24.05
N TYR A 442 0.24 -15.91 -24.74
CA TYR A 442 -0.59 -17.06 -25.12
C TYR A 442 0.08 -17.86 -26.24
N GLU A 443 0.73 -17.19 -27.19
CA GLU A 443 1.57 -17.83 -28.21
C GLU A 443 2.77 -18.56 -27.59
N ALA A 444 3.47 -17.92 -26.65
CA ALA A 444 4.59 -18.53 -25.92
C ALA A 444 4.16 -19.75 -25.10
N GLU A 445 2.97 -19.73 -24.49
CA GLU A 445 2.40 -20.84 -23.71
C GLU A 445 1.64 -21.88 -24.56
N GLY A 446 1.50 -21.67 -25.88
CA GLY A 446 0.87 -22.62 -26.81
C GLY A 446 -0.66 -22.65 -26.76
N ILE A 447 -1.30 -21.56 -26.34
CA ILE A 447 -2.75 -21.43 -26.22
C ILE A 447 -3.34 -20.80 -27.48
N ALA A 448 -4.28 -21.50 -28.12
CA ALA A 448 -5.05 -20.96 -29.23
C ALA A 448 -5.76 -19.65 -28.83
N TRP A 449 -5.40 -18.59 -29.54
CA TRP A 449 -5.90 -17.22 -29.37
C TRP A 449 -6.68 -16.79 -30.61
N GLU A 450 -7.77 -16.05 -30.42
CA GLU A 450 -8.55 -15.42 -31.49
C GLU A 450 -8.05 -13.98 -31.68
N PRO A 451 -7.50 -13.59 -32.84
CA PRO A 451 -6.88 -12.28 -33.03
C PRO A 451 -7.93 -11.16 -33.02
N VAL A 452 -8.14 -10.57 -31.84
CA VAL A 452 -9.02 -9.39 -31.69
C VAL A 452 -8.40 -8.21 -32.42
N GLN A 453 -9.08 -7.74 -33.47
CA GLN A 453 -8.72 -6.51 -34.17
C GLN A 453 -8.84 -5.32 -33.22
N TYR A 454 -7.78 -4.50 -33.14
CA TYR A 454 -7.74 -3.26 -32.38
C TYR A 454 -7.13 -2.15 -33.25
N PHE A 455 -7.48 -0.89 -32.94
CA PHE A 455 -6.90 0.25 -33.61
C PHE A 455 -5.45 0.47 -33.17
N ASN A 456 -4.48 0.22 -34.06
CA ASN A 456 -3.06 0.40 -33.77
C ASN A 456 -2.66 1.87 -33.82
N ASN A 457 -2.86 2.59 -32.72
CA ASN A 457 -2.60 4.02 -32.63
C ASN A 457 -1.10 4.41 -32.64
N LYS A 458 -0.18 3.43 -32.71
CA LYS A 458 1.27 3.68 -32.89
C LYS A 458 1.54 4.60 -34.08
N ILE A 459 0.81 4.47 -35.18
CA ILE A 459 1.00 5.31 -36.38
C ILE A 459 0.79 6.81 -36.12
N ILE A 460 -0.07 7.18 -35.15
CA ILE A 460 -0.27 8.59 -34.73
C ILE A 460 0.83 9.03 -33.76
N CYS A 461 1.31 8.12 -32.89
CA CYS A 461 2.46 8.39 -32.04
C CYS A 461 3.74 8.64 -32.86
N ASP A 462 4.01 7.78 -33.84
CA ASP A 462 5.17 7.88 -34.73
C ASP A 462 5.09 9.16 -35.58
N LEU A 463 3.91 9.49 -36.14
CA LEU A 463 3.63 10.75 -36.85
C LEU A 463 4.00 12.01 -36.03
N VAL A 464 3.80 12.00 -34.72
CA VAL A 464 4.13 13.12 -33.84
C VAL A 464 5.61 13.09 -33.43
N GLU A 465 6.18 11.91 -33.18
CA GLU A 465 7.46 11.76 -32.49
C GLU A 465 8.66 11.31 -33.35
N GLU A 466 8.48 10.83 -34.60
CA GLU A 466 9.57 10.26 -35.41
C GLU A 466 10.74 11.26 -35.54
N LYS A 467 11.97 10.80 -35.27
CA LYS A 467 13.15 11.66 -35.39
C LYS A 467 13.29 12.13 -36.84
N PHE A 468 13.47 13.43 -37.04
CA PHE A 468 13.64 14.09 -38.35
C PHE A 468 12.42 14.09 -39.29
N LYS A 469 11.27 13.50 -38.90
CA LYS A 469 10.04 13.51 -39.73
C LYS A 469 8.75 13.79 -38.97
N GLY A 470 8.73 13.52 -37.66
CA GLY A 470 7.57 13.74 -36.83
C GLY A 470 7.31 15.24 -36.63
N ILE A 471 6.05 15.59 -36.38
CA ILE A 471 5.57 16.99 -36.25
C ILE A 471 6.43 17.78 -35.24
N ILE A 472 6.86 17.17 -34.13
CA ILE A 472 7.74 17.80 -33.13
C ILE A 472 9.11 18.15 -33.73
N SER A 473 9.74 17.24 -34.48
CA SER A 473 11.05 17.51 -35.10
C SER A 473 10.97 18.58 -36.19
N ILE A 474 9.89 18.64 -36.96
CA ILE A 474 9.68 19.69 -37.98
C ILE A 474 9.48 21.06 -37.31
N LEU A 475 8.71 21.11 -36.21
CA LEU A 475 8.50 22.33 -35.43
C LEU A 475 9.80 22.84 -34.81
N ASP A 476 10.60 21.93 -34.23
CA ASP A 476 11.91 22.26 -33.65
C ASP A 476 12.92 22.74 -34.71
N GLU A 477 12.89 22.18 -35.91
CA GLU A 477 13.76 22.61 -37.01
C GLU A 477 13.39 24.01 -37.54
N GLU A 478 12.10 24.32 -37.67
CA GLU A 478 11.66 25.68 -38.04
C GLU A 478 11.92 26.71 -36.93
N CYS A 479 11.82 26.32 -35.65
CA CYS A 479 12.25 27.16 -34.52
C CYS A 479 13.76 27.47 -34.55
N LEU A 480 14.57 26.65 -35.23
CA LEU A 480 16.02 26.83 -35.36
C LEU A 480 16.45 27.51 -36.67
N ARG A 481 15.50 27.78 -37.59
CA ARG A 481 15.77 28.28 -38.95
C ARG A 481 16.33 29.71 -38.93
N PRO A 482 17.47 29.99 -39.59
CA PRO A 482 17.98 31.35 -39.71
C PRO A 482 17.20 32.14 -40.77
N GLY A 483 16.20 32.92 -40.34
CA GLY A 483 15.38 33.78 -41.17
C GLY A 483 14.07 34.17 -40.48
N GLU A 484 13.14 34.79 -41.21
CA GLU A 484 11.77 35.05 -40.73
C GLU A 484 10.92 33.76 -40.79
N ALA A 485 11.16 32.86 -39.84
CA ALA A 485 10.30 31.69 -39.64
C ALA A 485 8.91 32.15 -39.12
N THR A 486 7.85 31.65 -39.73
CA THR A 486 6.46 31.97 -39.33
C THR A 486 5.65 30.68 -39.20
N ASP A 487 4.53 30.72 -38.47
CA ASP A 487 3.68 29.54 -38.31
C ASP A 487 3.15 29.00 -39.66
N LEU A 488 3.11 29.86 -40.69
CA LEU A 488 2.81 29.46 -42.07
C LEU A 488 3.96 28.67 -42.70
N THR A 489 5.23 29.09 -42.59
CA THR A 489 6.35 28.28 -43.14
C THR A 489 6.47 26.92 -42.45
N PHE A 490 6.11 26.84 -41.17
CA PHE A 490 5.94 25.58 -40.46
C PHE A 490 4.82 24.72 -41.05
N LEU A 491 3.63 25.28 -41.30
CA LEU A 491 2.52 24.55 -41.93
C LEU A 491 2.88 24.04 -43.33
N GLU A 492 3.55 24.84 -44.15
CA GLU A 492 3.96 24.42 -45.50
C GLU A 492 4.99 23.29 -45.47
N LYS A 493 5.93 23.31 -44.52
CA LYS A 493 6.90 22.23 -44.33
C LYS A 493 6.27 20.94 -43.79
N LEU A 494 5.25 21.06 -42.94
CA LEU A 494 4.40 19.92 -42.55
C LEU A 494 3.68 19.35 -43.78
N GLU A 495 3.06 20.19 -44.61
CA GLU A 495 2.41 19.74 -45.84
C GLU A 495 3.40 19.01 -46.75
N ASP A 496 4.58 19.56 -46.99
CA ASP A 496 5.54 18.92 -47.89
C ASP A 496 6.10 17.59 -47.37
N THR A 497 6.34 17.48 -46.06
CA THR A 497 6.94 16.30 -45.44
C THR A 497 5.92 15.20 -45.11
N VAL A 498 4.68 15.58 -44.77
CA VAL A 498 3.69 14.69 -44.12
C VAL A 498 2.47 14.39 -45.01
N LYS A 499 2.32 15.03 -46.18
CA LYS A 499 1.18 14.90 -47.12
C LYS A 499 0.67 13.48 -47.44
N HIS A 500 1.52 12.46 -47.36
CA HIS A 500 1.14 11.07 -47.67
C HIS A 500 0.64 10.28 -46.44
N HIS A 501 0.61 10.85 -45.25
CA HIS A 501 0.24 10.13 -44.03
C HIS A 501 -1.28 10.11 -43.80
N PRO A 502 -1.93 8.94 -43.68
CA PRO A 502 -3.40 8.83 -43.67
C PRO A 502 -4.10 9.44 -42.44
N HIS A 503 -3.35 9.83 -41.40
CA HIS A 503 -3.88 10.52 -40.21
C HIS A 503 -3.63 12.03 -40.19
N PHE A 504 -3.13 12.62 -41.28
CA PHE A 504 -2.83 14.05 -41.40
C PHE A 504 -3.61 14.69 -42.57
N LEU A 505 -4.29 15.81 -42.32
CA LEU A 505 -5.08 16.54 -43.31
C LEU A 505 -4.87 18.05 -43.18
N THR A 506 -4.79 18.77 -44.29
CA THR A 506 -4.73 20.25 -44.33
C THR A 506 -5.69 20.81 -45.38
N HIS A 507 -5.90 22.13 -45.39
CA HIS A 507 -6.73 22.76 -46.41
C HIS A 507 -6.21 22.54 -47.85
N LYS A 508 -4.89 22.47 -48.08
CA LYS A 508 -4.36 22.14 -49.42
C LYS A 508 -4.67 20.68 -49.80
N LEU A 509 -4.55 19.74 -48.86
CA LEU A 509 -4.66 18.30 -49.12
C LEU A 509 -6.11 17.75 -49.13
N ALA A 510 -7.05 18.43 -48.47
CA ALA A 510 -8.40 17.89 -48.24
C ALA A 510 -9.39 18.08 -49.40
N ASP A 511 -10.42 17.23 -49.46
CA ASP A 511 -11.51 17.28 -50.45
C ASP A 511 -12.34 18.58 -50.41
N GLN A 512 -13.05 18.89 -51.50
CA GLN A 512 -13.95 20.06 -51.59
C GLN A 512 -14.98 20.17 -50.46
N ARG A 513 -15.47 19.02 -49.93
CA ARG A 513 -16.42 19.00 -48.81
C ARG A 513 -15.73 19.34 -47.48
N THR A 514 -14.51 18.87 -47.29
CA THR A 514 -13.72 18.99 -46.07
C THR A 514 -13.02 20.36 -45.97
N ARG A 515 -12.61 20.95 -47.11
CA ARG A 515 -12.10 22.33 -47.22
C ARG A 515 -13.07 23.39 -46.68
N LYS A 516 -14.39 23.13 -46.67
CA LYS A 516 -15.38 24.00 -46.00
C LYS A 516 -15.32 23.97 -44.46
N SER A 517 -14.41 23.18 -43.87
CA SER A 517 -14.28 22.96 -42.42
C SER A 517 -12.84 23.04 -41.88
N LEU A 518 -11.88 23.52 -42.68
CA LEU A 518 -10.52 23.88 -42.24
C LEU A 518 -10.21 25.29 -42.72
N GLY A 519 -9.61 26.11 -41.87
CA GLY A 519 -8.94 27.35 -42.26
C GLY A 519 -7.64 27.09 -43.04
N ARG A 520 -7.11 28.13 -43.70
CA ARG A 520 -5.82 28.04 -44.41
C ARG A 520 -4.62 27.88 -43.46
N GLY A 521 -4.74 28.34 -42.22
CA GLY A 521 -3.74 28.19 -41.15
C GLY A 521 -4.07 27.06 -40.17
N GLU A 522 -4.64 25.96 -40.66
CA GLU A 522 -5.06 24.83 -39.82
C GLU A 522 -4.64 23.47 -40.40
N PHE A 523 -4.25 22.57 -39.51
CA PHE A 523 -4.05 21.14 -39.80
C PHE A 523 -4.96 20.30 -38.92
N ARG A 524 -5.36 19.13 -39.40
CA ARG A 524 -6.24 18.20 -38.70
C ARG A 524 -5.55 16.85 -38.53
N LEU A 525 -5.58 16.33 -37.31
CA LEU A 525 -5.09 14.98 -36.99
C LEU A 525 -6.26 14.05 -36.69
N LEU A 526 -6.17 12.83 -37.21
CA LEU A 526 -7.10 11.74 -36.92
C LEU A 526 -6.57 10.92 -35.73
N HIS A 527 -6.83 11.38 -34.51
CA HIS A 527 -6.44 10.70 -33.28
C HIS A 527 -7.27 9.44 -33.00
N TYR A 528 -6.82 8.58 -32.07
CA TYR A 528 -7.63 7.44 -31.59
C TYR A 528 -9.04 7.83 -31.11
N ALA A 529 -9.18 9.07 -30.65
CA ALA A 529 -10.42 9.60 -30.09
C ALA A 529 -11.33 10.32 -31.08
N GLY A 530 -10.86 10.60 -32.31
CA GLY A 530 -11.60 11.38 -33.30
C GLY A 530 -10.72 12.40 -34.01
N GLU A 531 -11.34 13.21 -34.88
CA GLU A 531 -10.63 14.27 -35.61
C GLU A 531 -10.45 15.50 -34.72
N VAL A 532 -9.24 16.08 -34.70
CA VAL A 532 -8.96 17.35 -34.02
C VAL A 532 -8.29 18.31 -35.00
N THR A 533 -8.90 19.48 -35.21
CA THR A 533 -8.33 20.57 -36.02
C THR A 533 -7.56 21.52 -35.11
N TYR A 534 -6.29 21.74 -35.41
CA TYR A 534 -5.37 22.62 -34.71
C TYR A 534 -5.04 23.84 -35.57
N SER A 535 -5.06 25.02 -34.97
CA SER A 535 -4.65 26.28 -35.60
C SER A 535 -3.16 26.52 -35.35
N VAL A 536 -2.38 26.77 -36.40
CA VAL A 536 -0.91 26.92 -36.27
C VAL A 536 -0.49 28.23 -35.61
N THR A 537 -1.36 29.23 -35.52
CA THR A 537 -0.99 30.57 -35.03
C THR A 537 -0.44 30.54 -33.61
N GLY A 538 0.80 31.00 -33.46
CA GLY A 538 1.58 30.98 -32.21
C GLY A 538 2.22 29.63 -31.88
N PHE A 539 2.31 28.66 -32.79
CA PHE A 539 3.00 27.38 -32.52
C PHE A 539 4.51 27.58 -32.31
N LEU A 540 5.18 28.38 -33.16
CA LEU A 540 6.62 28.65 -33.03
C LEU A 540 6.93 29.38 -31.73
N ASP A 541 6.16 30.42 -31.40
CA ASP A 541 6.33 31.22 -30.18
C ASP A 541 6.17 30.38 -28.91
N LYS A 542 5.16 29.49 -28.88
CA LYS A 542 4.88 28.60 -27.75
C LYS A 542 5.89 27.47 -27.60
N ASN A 543 6.52 27.03 -28.70
CA ASN A 543 7.57 26.01 -28.65
C ASN A 543 8.94 26.58 -28.26
N ASN A 544 9.23 27.82 -28.65
CA ASN A 544 10.47 28.53 -28.32
C ASN A 544 10.56 28.98 -26.86
N ASP A 545 9.45 29.41 -26.24
CA ASP A 545 9.35 29.85 -24.82
C ASP A 545 10.49 30.81 -24.42
N LEU A 546 10.79 31.77 -25.31
CA LEU A 546 12.09 32.43 -25.36
C LEU A 546 12.18 33.59 -24.36
N LEU A 547 12.71 33.28 -23.18
CA LEU A 547 13.07 34.28 -22.17
C LEU A 547 14.44 34.93 -22.51
N PHE A 548 14.46 36.23 -22.74
CA PHE A 548 15.68 36.98 -23.06
C PHE A 548 16.74 36.90 -21.96
N ARG A 549 18.02 36.97 -22.36
CA ARG A 549 19.17 36.87 -21.44
C ARG A 549 19.14 37.96 -20.35
N ASN A 550 18.81 39.21 -20.70
CA ASN A 550 18.66 40.30 -19.74
C ASN A 550 17.66 39.94 -18.63
N LEU A 551 16.49 39.41 -19.00
CA LEU A 551 15.46 39.00 -18.03
C LEU A 551 15.95 37.90 -17.10
N LYS A 552 16.74 36.93 -17.60
CA LYS A 552 17.40 35.94 -16.73
C LYS A 552 18.41 36.60 -15.79
N GLU A 553 19.30 37.43 -16.32
CA GLU A 553 20.34 38.12 -15.53
C GLU A 553 19.72 38.98 -14.41
N THR A 554 18.60 39.67 -14.67
CA THR A 554 17.83 40.42 -13.66
C THR A 554 17.13 39.53 -12.62
N MET A 555 16.60 38.36 -13.00
CA MET A 555 16.00 37.46 -12.00
C MET A 555 17.07 36.74 -11.15
N CYS A 556 18.28 36.53 -11.68
CA CYS A 556 19.43 35.96 -10.96
C CYS A 556 20.10 36.93 -9.94
N SER A 557 19.73 38.22 -9.97
CA SER A 557 20.11 39.23 -8.96
C SER A 557 19.00 39.54 -7.94
N SER A 558 17.87 38.82 -8.00
CA SER A 558 16.76 38.95 -7.06
C SER A 558 17.16 38.66 -5.61
N GLU A 559 16.79 39.57 -4.71
CA GLU A 559 16.90 39.39 -3.25
C GLU A 559 15.93 38.34 -2.69
N ASN A 560 14.84 38.01 -3.41
CA ASN A 560 13.85 37.05 -2.96
C ASN A 560 14.43 35.60 -2.98
N PRO A 561 14.45 34.88 -1.84
CA PRO A 561 15.08 33.56 -1.74
C PRO A 561 14.49 32.49 -2.65
N ILE A 562 13.18 32.57 -2.96
CA ILE A 562 12.51 31.62 -3.87
C ILE A 562 12.91 31.93 -5.31
N MET A 563 12.94 33.21 -5.71
CA MET A 563 13.38 33.64 -7.03
C MET A 563 14.84 33.26 -7.31
N SER A 564 15.75 33.48 -6.35
CA SER A 564 17.14 33.06 -6.49
C SER A 564 17.31 31.53 -6.59
N GLN A 565 16.43 30.73 -5.99
CA GLN A 565 16.37 29.27 -6.20
C GLN A 565 15.72 28.87 -7.53
N CYS A 566 14.83 29.72 -8.07
CA CYS A 566 14.14 29.50 -9.34
C CYS A 566 14.99 29.86 -10.55
N PHE A 567 16.00 30.72 -10.41
CA PHE A 567 16.88 31.22 -11.46
C PHE A 567 18.35 31.06 -11.04
N ASP A 568 18.91 29.87 -11.28
CA ASP A 568 20.30 29.59 -10.97
C ASP A 568 21.26 30.31 -11.94
N ARG A 569 22.36 30.84 -11.40
CA ARG A 569 23.43 31.52 -12.14
C ARG A 569 24.16 30.58 -13.11
N SER A 570 24.09 29.26 -12.90
CA SER A 570 24.61 28.27 -13.85
C SER A 570 23.99 28.42 -15.26
N GLU A 571 22.71 28.77 -15.39
CA GLU A 571 22.04 28.97 -16.68
C GLU A 571 22.63 30.13 -17.52
N LEU A 572 23.40 31.02 -16.90
CA LEU A 572 24.02 32.16 -17.57
C LEU A 572 25.36 31.80 -18.23
N SER A 573 26.01 30.71 -17.79
CA SER A 573 27.27 30.21 -18.36
C SER A 573 27.04 29.18 -19.47
N ASP A 574 25.89 28.51 -19.46
CA ASP A 574 25.56 27.45 -20.40
C ASP A 574 25.31 28.01 -21.82
N LYS A 575 26.25 27.78 -22.74
CA LYS A 575 26.16 28.24 -24.14
C LYS A 575 25.26 27.37 -25.01
N LYS A 576 24.71 26.28 -24.45
CA LYS A 576 23.68 25.47 -25.11
C LYS A 576 22.39 26.30 -25.24
N ARG A 577 21.79 26.31 -26.44
CA ARG A 577 20.40 26.77 -26.57
C ARG A 577 19.50 25.85 -25.73
N PRO A 578 18.49 26.38 -25.02
CA PRO A 578 17.53 25.55 -24.29
C PRO A 578 16.79 24.63 -25.26
N GLU A 579 16.44 23.43 -24.79
CA GLU A 579 15.55 22.53 -25.53
C GLU A 579 14.16 23.15 -25.67
N THR A 580 13.49 22.91 -26.80
CA THR A 580 12.13 23.42 -27.05
C THR A 580 11.09 22.78 -26.14
N VAL A 581 9.95 23.42 -25.94
CA VAL A 581 8.88 22.90 -25.07
C VAL A 581 8.38 21.54 -25.54
N ALA A 582 8.24 21.33 -26.85
CA ALA A 582 7.80 20.04 -27.41
C ALA A 582 8.82 18.91 -27.18
N THR A 583 10.13 19.17 -27.34
CA THR A 583 11.16 18.16 -27.06
C THR A 583 11.32 17.90 -25.55
N GLN A 584 11.32 18.93 -24.70
CA GLN A 584 11.30 18.76 -23.23
C GLN A 584 10.09 17.91 -22.79
N PHE A 585 8.91 18.18 -23.34
CA PHE A 585 7.71 17.43 -23.03
C PHE A 585 7.80 15.96 -23.49
N LYS A 586 8.30 15.73 -24.72
CA LYS A 586 8.54 14.39 -25.26
C LYS A 586 9.51 13.59 -24.37
N MET A 587 10.62 14.17 -23.92
CA MET A 587 11.55 13.49 -23.01
C MET A 587 10.90 13.16 -21.66
N SER A 588 10.17 14.13 -21.08
CA SER A 588 9.46 13.95 -19.82
C SER A 588 8.40 12.85 -19.89
N LEU A 589 7.72 12.72 -21.03
CA LEU A 589 6.72 11.68 -21.28
C LEU A 589 7.36 10.30 -21.48
N LEU A 590 8.51 10.20 -22.15
CA LEU A 590 9.23 8.93 -22.29
C LEU A 590 9.65 8.39 -20.91
N GLN A 591 10.17 9.25 -20.04
CA GLN A 591 10.47 8.91 -18.64
C GLN A 591 9.22 8.41 -17.89
N LEU A 592 8.07 9.09 -18.04
CA LEU A 592 6.81 8.63 -17.44
C LEU A 592 6.39 7.24 -17.96
N VAL A 593 6.54 6.98 -19.26
CA VAL A 593 6.22 5.67 -19.86
C VAL A 593 7.15 4.58 -19.33
N GLU A 594 8.44 4.84 -19.12
CA GLU A 594 9.38 3.90 -18.49
C GLU A 594 9.03 3.63 -17.02
N ILE A 595 8.71 4.68 -16.26
CA ILE A 595 8.24 4.59 -14.87
C ILE A 595 6.96 3.75 -14.76
N LEU A 596 6.04 3.86 -15.72
CA LEU A 596 4.82 3.05 -15.76
C LEU A 596 5.08 1.62 -16.22
N LYS A 597 5.98 1.39 -17.19
CA LYS A 597 6.37 0.03 -17.63
C LYS A 597 7.09 -0.79 -16.55
N SER A 598 7.68 -0.15 -15.55
CA SER A 598 8.32 -0.85 -14.42
C SER A 598 7.33 -1.34 -13.34
N LYS A 599 6.06 -0.92 -13.38
CA LYS A 599 5.04 -1.21 -12.35
C LYS A 599 3.87 -2.03 -12.91
N GLU A 600 3.19 -2.79 -12.05
CA GLU A 600 2.00 -3.57 -12.42
C GLU A 600 0.76 -2.65 -12.51
N PRO A 601 0.06 -2.57 -13.66
CA PRO A 601 -0.94 -1.53 -13.88
C PRO A 601 -2.37 -1.92 -13.46
N ALA A 602 -3.03 -1.01 -12.77
CA ALA A 602 -4.48 -1.01 -12.52
C ALA A 602 -5.13 0.19 -13.22
N TYR A 603 -6.35 0.03 -13.75
CA TYR A 603 -6.96 1.03 -14.62
C TYR A 603 -8.32 1.51 -14.12
N VAL A 604 -8.51 2.83 -14.07
CA VAL A 604 -9.79 3.50 -13.83
C VAL A 604 -10.14 4.36 -15.05
N ARG A 605 -11.32 4.12 -15.62
CA ARG A 605 -11.84 4.80 -16.81
C ARG A 605 -13.07 5.63 -16.41
N CYS A 606 -12.88 6.94 -16.29
CA CYS A 606 -13.87 7.91 -15.89
C CYS A 606 -14.70 8.41 -17.09
N ILE A 607 -16.03 8.46 -16.95
CA ILE A 607 -16.99 8.89 -17.97
C ILE A 607 -17.80 10.08 -17.46
N LYS A 608 -17.93 11.11 -18.30
CA LYS A 608 -18.77 12.29 -18.13
C LYS A 608 -20.17 12.02 -18.71
N PRO A 609 -21.27 12.04 -17.94
CA PRO A 609 -22.57 11.66 -18.49
C PRO A 609 -23.33 12.78 -19.22
N ASN A 610 -22.97 14.06 -19.03
CA ASN A 610 -23.53 15.19 -19.76
C ASN A 610 -22.64 16.44 -19.62
N ASP A 611 -22.67 17.35 -20.59
CA ASP A 611 -21.94 18.63 -20.53
C ASP A 611 -22.55 19.66 -19.57
N ALA A 612 -23.86 19.57 -19.31
CA ALA A 612 -24.60 20.52 -18.48
C ALA A 612 -24.28 20.44 -16.96
N LYS A 613 -23.41 19.50 -16.53
CA LYS A 613 -23.07 19.22 -15.13
C LYS A 613 -24.29 18.85 -14.25
N GLN A 614 -25.35 18.33 -14.87
CA GLN A 614 -26.62 18.04 -14.20
C GLN A 614 -26.64 16.60 -13.62
N PRO A 615 -27.05 16.38 -12.36
CA PRO A 615 -27.20 15.04 -11.80
C PRO A 615 -28.35 14.28 -12.50
N GLY A 616 -28.21 12.96 -12.63
CA GLY A 616 -29.23 12.07 -13.22
C GLY A 616 -29.41 12.18 -14.75
N ARG A 617 -28.89 13.22 -15.40
CA ARG A 617 -28.91 13.36 -16.87
C ARG A 617 -27.84 12.49 -17.53
N PHE A 618 -28.24 11.67 -18.50
CA PHE A 618 -27.40 10.73 -19.25
C PHE A 618 -27.53 11.03 -20.74
N ASP A 619 -26.46 11.53 -21.36
CA ASP A 619 -26.37 11.85 -22.78
C ASP A 619 -25.74 10.68 -23.54
N GLU A 620 -26.54 10.01 -24.37
CA GLU A 620 -26.12 8.79 -25.05
C GLU A 620 -25.08 9.06 -26.14
N VAL A 621 -25.08 10.25 -26.76
CA VAL A 621 -24.14 10.60 -27.84
C VAL A 621 -22.77 10.91 -27.25
N LEU A 622 -22.73 11.73 -26.20
CA LEU A 622 -21.50 12.04 -25.47
C LEU A 622 -20.86 10.79 -24.84
N ILE A 623 -21.67 9.89 -24.29
CA ILE A 623 -21.16 8.64 -23.69
C ILE A 623 -20.69 7.66 -24.77
N ARG A 624 -21.36 7.55 -25.92
CA ARG A 624 -20.91 6.72 -27.05
C ARG A 624 -19.52 7.14 -27.54
N HIS A 625 -19.30 8.44 -27.68
CA HIS A 625 -17.98 8.99 -28.02
C HIS A 625 -16.89 8.56 -27.03
N GLN A 626 -17.17 8.65 -25.72
CA GLN A 626 -16.25 8.24 -24.66
C GLN A 626 -16.01 6.72 -24.59
N VAL A 627 -17.05 5.90 -24.77
CA VAL A 627 -16.94 4.43 -24.81
C VAL A 627 -15.99 3.98 -25.92
N LYS A 628 -16.12 4.60 -27.10
CA LYS A 628 -15.25 4.37 -28.26
C LYS A 628 -13.81 4.79 -27.97
N TYR A 629 -13.53 6.05 -27.60
CA TYR A 629 -12.13 6.48 -27.47
C TYR A 629 -11.42 5.84 -26.28
N LEU A 630 -12.10 5.60 -25.15
CA LEU A 630 -11.48 4.91 -24.00
C LEU A 630 -11.14 3.44 -24.30
N GLY A 631 -11.55 2.90 -25.45
CA GLY A 631 -11.27 1.53 -25.89
C GLY A 631 -12.00 0.50 -25.05
N LEU A 632 -13.19 0.83 -24.53
CA LEU A 632 -13.91 -0.03 -23.57
C LEU A 632 -14.46 -1.29 -24.24
N MET A 633 -14.87 -1.19 -25.51
CA MET A 633 -15.36 -2.32 -26.31
C MET A 633 -14.21 -3.28 -26.68
N GLU A 634 -13.04 -2.74 -27.02
CA GLU A 634 -11.83 -3.48 -27.36
C GLU A 634 -11.29 -4.21 -26.13
N ASN A 635 -11.21 -3.52 -24.99
CA ASN A 635 -10.88 -4.09 -23.69
C ASN A 635 -11.85 -5.23 -23.31
N LEU A 636 -13.16 -5.02 -23.46
CA LEU A 636 -14.18 -6.05 -23.21
C LEU A 636 -13.98 -7.28 -24.11
N ARG A 637 -13.82 -7.10 -25.42
CA ARG A 637 -13.61 -8.20 -26.38
C ARG A 637 -12.39 -9.05 -25.99
N VAL A 638 -11.27 -8.40 -25.65
CA VAL A 638 -10.03 -9.07 -25.22
C VAL A 638 -10.20 -9.77 -23.88
N ARG A 639 -10.81 -9.13 -22.88
CA ARG A 639 -11.03 -9.71 -21.55
C ARG A 639 -12.00 -10.90 -21.56
N ARG A 640 -12.85 -11.05 -22.58
CA ARG A 640 -13.74 -12.20 -22.79
C ARG A 640 -13.14 -13.32 -23.65
N ALA A 641 -12.29 -12.97 -24.62
CA ALA A 641 -11.49 -13.94 -25.37
C ALA A 641 -10.42 -14.60 -24.47
N GLY A 642 -9.83 -13.81 -23.57
CA GLY A 642 -8.77 -14.22 -22.67
C GLY A 642 -9.20 -15.06 -21.45
N PHE A 643 -8.20 -15.37 -20.63
CA PHE A 643 -8.31 -16.06 -19.35
C PHE A 643 -8.09 -15.06 -18.21
N ALA A 644 -9.04 -14.97 -17.28
CA ALA A 644 -9.01 -13.99 -16.20
C ALA A 644 -7.84 -14.15 -15.20
N TYR A 645 -7.19 -15.32 -15.14
CA TYR A 645 -6.06 -15.56 -14.24
C TYR A 645 -5.01 -16.49 -14.86
N ARG A 646 -3.73 -16.16 -14.69
CA ARG A 646 -2.57 -16.93 -15.17
C ARG A 646 -1.47 -17.00 -14.10
N ARG A 647 -0.90 -18.18 -13.83
CA ARG A 647 0.23 -18.33 -12.87
C ARG A 647 1.10 -19.54 -13.18
N LYS A 648 2.42 -19.44 -12.94
CA LYS A 648 3.37 -20.57 -13.11
C LYS A 648 2.96 -21.77 -12.25
N TYR A 649 3.09 -22.99 -12.79
CA TYR A 649 2.67 -24.21 -12.10
C TYR A 649 3.26 -24.37 -10.70
N GLU A 650 4.55 -24.05 -10.51
CA GLU A 650 5.23 -24.09 -9.21
C GLU A 650 4.57 -23.17 -8.17
N ALA A 651 4.36 -21.90 -8.52
CA ALA A 651 3.79 -20.90 -7.62
C ALA A 651 2.30 -21.19 -7.32
N PHE A 652 1.56 -21.70 -8.31
CA PHE A 652 0.19 -22.15 -8.11
C PHE A 652 0.14 -23.35 -7.15
N LEU A 653 0.95 -24.37 -7.41
CA LEU A 653 1.02 -25.57 -6.58
C LEU A 653 1.49 -25.23 -5.14
N GLN A 654 2.54 -24.43 -4.97
CA GLN A 654 3.01 -24.03 -3.63
C GLN A 654 1.92 -23.30 -2.82
N ARG A 655 1.11 -22.45 -3.47
CA ARG A 655 -0.01 -21.74 -2.82
C ARG A 655 -1.16 -22.68 -2.44
N TYR A 656 -1.61 -23.51 -3.38
CA TYR A 656 -2.88 -24.24 -3.28
C TYR A 656 -2.75 -25.72 -2.89
N LYS A 657 -1.54 -26.30 -2.81
CA LYS A 657 -1.29 -27.70 -2.45
C LYS A 657 -1.89 -28.16 -1.12
N SER A 658 -2.30 -27.24 -0.26
CA SER A 658 -2.95 -27.58 1.03
C SER A 658 -4.41 -28.02 0.88
N LEU A 659 -5.05 -27.74 -0.26
CA LEU A 659 -6.45 -28.06 -0.55
C LEU A 659 -6.63 -29.56 -0.80
N CYS A 660 -5.97 -30.09 -1.83
CA CYS A 660 -6.00 -31.51 -2.16
C CYS A 660 -5.14 -32.32 -1.16
N PRO A 661 -5.66 -33.43 -0.58
CA PRO A 661 -4.88 -34.31 0.28
C PRO A 661 -3.62 -34.90 -0.39
N GLU A 662 -3.70 -35.23 -1.68
CA GLU A 662 -2.60 -35.88 -2.43
C GLU A 662 -1.41 -34.94 -2.68
N THR A 663 -1.65 -33.63 -2.75
CA THR A 663 -0.59 -32.63 -2.93
C THR A 663 0.04 -32.15 -1.61
N TRP A 664 -0.50 -32.56 -0.46
CA TRP A 664 -0.07 -32.11 0.87
C TRP A 664 0.70 -33.21 1.63
N PRO A 665 1.85 -32.91 2.27
CA PRO A 665 2.46 -31.59 2.46
C PRO A 665 3.43 -31.19 1.34
N THR A 666 3.94 -32.15 0.59
CA THR A 666 5.05 -31.98 -0.37
C THR A 666 4.76 -32.82 -1.59
N TRP A 667 4.88 -32.21 -2.78
CA TRP A 667 4.75 -32.91 -4.06
C TRP A 667 6.14 -33.25 -4.61
N ALA A 668 6.31 -34.48 -5.11
CA ALA A 668 7.59 -34.97 -5.63
C ALA A 668 7.62 -35.14 -7.16
N GLY A 669 6.45 -35.08 -7.83
CA GLY A 669 6.36 -35.10 -9.30
C GLY A 669 6.61 -33.71 -9.93
N ARG A 670 6.45 -33.60 -11.25
CA ARG A 670 6.56 -32.30 -11.92
C ARG A 670 5.44 -31.35 -11.44
N PRO A 671 5.67 -30.03 -11.38
CA PRO A 671 4.65 -29.07 -10.93
C PRO A 671 3.36 -29.13 -11.75
N GLN A 672 3.45 -29.31 -13.07
CA GLN A 672 2.30 -29.41 -13.98
C GLN A 672 1.39 -30.59 -13.63
N ASP A 673 1.97 -31.76 -13.34
CA ASP A 673 1.22 -32.97 -12.98
C ASP A 673 0.49 -32.77 -11.64
N GLY A 674 1.16 -32.13 -10.66
CA GLY A 674 0.56 -31.81 -9.35
C GLY A 674 -0.56 -30.78 -9.43
N VAL A 675 -0.45 -29.80 -10.34
CA VAL A 675 -1.53 -28.86 -10.63
C VAL A 675 -2.71 -29.57 -11.32
N ALA A 676 -2.46 -30.52 -12.24
CA ALA A 676 -3.54 -31.30 -12.86
C ALA A 676 -4.33 -32.16 -11.85
N VAL A 677 -3.64 -32.77 -10.87
CA VAL A 677 -4.28 -33.51 -9.76
C VAL A 677 -5.10 -32.56 -8.87
N LEU A 678 -4.54 -31.41 -8.50
CA LEU A 678 -5.21 -30.38 -7.70
C LEU A 678 -6.49 -29.86 -8.39
N ILE A 679 -6.42 -29.51 -9.68
CA ILE A 679 -7.57 -29.04 -10.47
C ILE A 679 -8.68 -30.11 -10.50
N ARG A 680 -8.31 -31.38 -10.74
CA ARG A 680 -9.27 -32.49 -10.77
C ARG A 680 -9.96 -32.69 -9.42
N HIS A 681 -9.23 -32.53 -8.31
CA HIS A 681 -9.79 -32.58 -6.95
C HIS A 681 -10.73 -31.40 -6.64
N LEU A 682 -10.46 -30.22 -7.22
CA LEU A 682 -11.32 -29.03 -7.10
C LEU A 682 -12.53 -29.05 -8.06
N GLY A 683 -12.58 -29.99 -9.00
CA GLY A 683 -13.74 -30.21 -9.88
C GLY A 683 -13.94 -29.16 -10.98
N TYR A 684 -12.88 -28.44 -11.41
CA TYR A 684 -13.00 -27.49 -12.53
C TYR A 684 -13.43 -28.20 -13.82
N LYS A 685 -14.27 -27.56 -14.63
CA LYS A 685 -14.64 -28.07 -15.96
C LYS A 685 -13.58 -27.73 -17.03
N PRO A 686 -13.48 -28.48 -18.14
CA PRO A 686 -12.53 -28.20 -19.23
C PRO A 686 -12.69 -26.82 -19.89
N GLU A 687 -13.86 -26.20 -19.80
CA GLU A 687 -14.12 -24.82 -20.30
C GLU A 687 -13.56 -23.73 -19.37
N GLU A 688 -13.35 -24.07 -18.08
CA GLU A 688 -12.98 -23.12 -17.04
C GLU A 688 -11.47 -22.92 -16.91
N TYR A 689 -10.64 -23.77 -17.54
CA TYR A 689 -9.18 -23.66 -17.51
C TYR A 689 -8.51 -24.19 -18.78
N LYS A 690 -7.29 -23.72 -19.06
CA LYS A 690 -6.33 -24.35 -19.97
C LYS A 690 -4.97 -24.52 -19.29
N MET A 691 -4.23 -25.54 -19.72
CA MET A 691 -2.88 -25.84 -19.25
C MET A 691 -1.91 -25.42 -20.35
N GLY A 692 -1.13 -24.36 -20.12
CA GLY A 692 -0.07 -23.92 -21.02
C GLY A 692 1.23 -24.71 -20.83
N ARG A 693 2.30 -24.29 -21.51
CA ARG A 693 3.64 -24.89 -21.37
C ARG A 693 4.25 -24.75 -19.97
N THR A 694 4.08 -23.61 -19.29
CA THR A 694 4.64 -23.34 -17.95
C THR A 694 3.62 -22.79 -16.92
N LYS A 695 2.43 -22.38 -17.38
CA LYS A 695 1.40 -21.71 -16.56
C LYS A 695 0.04 -22.41 -16.66
N ILE A 696 -0.69 -22.40 -15.55
CA ILE A 696 -2.14 -22.65 -15.55
C ILE A 696 -2.85 -21.34 -15.91
N PHE A 697 -3.87 -21.43 -16.76
CA PHE A 697 -4.78 -20.35 -17.14
C PHE A 697 -6.20 -20.71 -16.72
N ILE A 698 -6.89 -19.84 -15.97
CA ILE A 698 -8.27 -20.03 -15.52
C ILE A 698 -9.13 -18.97 -16.21
N ARG A 699 -10.21 -19.40 -16.88
CA ARG A 699 -11.03 -18.56 -17.74
C ARG A 699 -11.94 -17.64 -16.94
N PHE A 700 -12.70 -18.21 -16.01
CA PHE A 700 -13.71 -17.48 -15.24
C PHE A 700 -13.18 -17.10 -13.85
N PRO A 701 -13.32 -15.84 -13.40
CA PRO A 701 -12.91 -15.41 -12.06
C PRO A 701 -13.53 -16.26 -10.94
N LYS A 702 -14.80 -16.67 -11.10
CA LYS A 702 -15.54 -17.52 -10.14
C LYS A 702 -14.79 -18.80 -9.74
N THR A 703 -14.14 -19.47 -10.70
CA THR A 703 -13.40 -20.72 -10.49
C THR A 703 -12.11 -20.49 -9.68
N LEU A 704 -11.51 -19.30 -9.78
CA LEU A 704 -10.41 -18.89 -8.92
C LEU A 704 -10.88 -18.60 -7.49
N PHE A 705 -11.96 -17.85 -7.31
CA PHE A 705 -12.40 -17.44 -5.96
C PHE A 705 -12.81 -18.63 -5.10
N ALA A 706 -13.60 -19.57 -5.64
CA ALA A 706 -13.92 -20.82 -4.94
C ALA A 706 -12.67 -21.60 -4.44
N THR A 707 -11.50 -21.38 -5.05
CA THR A 707 -10.22 -21.98 -4.68
C THR A 707 -9.42 -21.15 -3.66
N GLU A 708 -9.53 -19.82 -3.66
CA GLU A 708 -8.99 -18.95 -2.60
C GLU A 708 -9.85 -19.00 -1.33
N ASP A 709 -11.17 -19.05 -1.44
CA ASP A 709 -12.12 -19.22 -0.33
C ASP A 709 -11.85 -20.54 0.42
N ALA A 710 -11.66 -21.63 -0.34
CA ALA A 710 -11.24 -22.92 0.20
C ALA A 710 -9.86 -22.82 0.88
N LEU A 711 -8.95 -21.98 0.37
CA LEU A 711 -7.61 -21.78 0.96
C LEU A 711 -7.66 -20.97 2.26
N GLU A 712 -8.54 -19.97 2.36
CA GLU A 712 -8.84 -19.21 3.58
C GLU A 712 -9.34 -20.16 4.70
N VAL A 713 -10.40 -20.93 4.42
CA VAL A 713 -10.93 -21.94 5.36
C VAL A 713 -9.86 -22.97 5.74
N ARG A 714 -9.04 -23.40 4.78
CA ARG A 714 -7.92 -24.32 5.03
C ARG A 714 -6.81 -23.71 5.89
N ARG A 715 -6.46 -22.43 5.70
CA ARG A 715 -5.51 -21.68 6.53
C ARG A 715 -5.98 -21.62 7.98
N GLN A 716 -7.26 -21.32 8.23
CA GLN A 716 -7.84 -21.30 9.57
C GLN A 716 -7.76 -22.68 10.26
N SER A 717 -8.01 -23.77 9.52
CA SER A 717 -7.83 -25.15 10.01
C SER A 717 -6.37 -25.49 10.33
N LEU A 718 -5.42 -25.11 9.46
CA LEU A 718 -3.98 -25.31 9.69
C LEU A 718 -3.47 -24.51 10.90
N ALA A 719 -3.87 -23.25 11.04
CA ALA A 719 -3.55 -22.42 12.20
C ALA A 719 -4.10 -23.06 13.50
N THR A 720 -5.33 -23.59 13.46
CA THR A 720 -5.95 -24.29 14.60
C THR A 720 -5.14 -25.54 15.00
N LYS A 721 -4.65 -26.33 14.03
CA LYS A 721 -3.78 -27.49 14.30
C LYS A 721 -2.46 -27.09 14.96
N ILE A 722 -1.81 -26.03 14.48
CA ILE A 722 -0.56 -25.50 15.05
C ILE A 722 -0.80 -24.98 16.48
N GLN A 723 -1.87 -24.21 16.70
CA GLN A 723 -2.24 -23.72 18.03
C GLN A 723 -2.55 -24.87 19.01
N ALA A 724 -3.26 -25.91 18.56
CA ALA A 724 -3.58 -27.08 19.39
C ALA A 724 -2.30 -27.86 19.77
N ALA A 725 -1.41 -28.10 18.81
CA ALA A 725 -0.12 -28.76 19.05
C ALA A 725 0.76 -27.96 20.02
N TRP A 726 0.88 -26.63 19.83
CA TRP A 726 1.65 -25.75 20.72
C TRP A 726 1.05 -25.68 22.13
N ARG A 727 -0.27 -25.54 22.26
CA ARG A 727 -0.96 -25.56 23.57
C ARG A 727 -0.74 -26.90 24.27
N GLY A 728 -0.88 -28.01 23.56
CA GLY A 728 -0.62 -29.36 24.08
C GLY A 728 0.83 -29.54 24.56
N PHE A 729 1.81 -29.10 23.77
CA PHE A 729 3.22 -29.09 24.15
C PHE A 729 3.47 -28.24 25.40
N HIS A 730 2.98 -27.00 25.43
CA HIS A 730 3.16 -26.07 26.55
C HIS A 730 2.60 -26.65 27.85
N TRP A 731 1.35 -27.14 27.84
CA TRP A 731 0.74 -27.75 29.02
C TRP A 731 1.42 -29.06 29.43
N ARG A 732 1.88 -29.89 28.48
CA ARG A 732 2.68 -31.10 28.77
C ARG A 732 4.00 -30.75 29.46
N GLN A 733 4.72 -29.73 29.00
CA GLN A 733 5.95 -29.26 29.65
C GLN A 733 5.70 -28.73 31.07
N LYS A 734 4.64 -27.92 31.25
CA LYS A 734 4.22 -27.40 32.55
C LYS A 734 3.84 -28.52 33.52
N PHE A 735 3.06 -29.51 33.06
CA PHE A 735 2.70 -30.70 33.85
C PHE A 735 3.93 -31.55 34.22
N LEU A 736 4.85 -31.81 33.29
CA LEU A 736 6.07 -32.57 33.57
C LEU A 736 6.96 -31.86 34.61
N ARG A 737 7.05 -30.52 34.58
CA ARG A 737 7.74 -29.72 35.59
C ARG A 737 7.09 -29.90 36.97
N VAL A 738 5.77 -29.70 37.07
CA VAL A 738 5.02 -29.87 38.33
C VAL A 738 5.13 -31.31 38.87
N LYS A 739 5.03 -32.33 38.01
CA LYS A 739 5.19 -33.74 38.39
C LYS A 739 6.57 -34.03 38.99
N ARG A 740 7.65 -33.49 38.40
CA ARG A 740 9.02 -33.62 38.95
C ARG A 740 9.14 -32.96 40.33
N SER A 741 8.63 -31.73 40.49
CA SER A 741 8.62 -31.03 41.78
C SER A 741 7.83 -31.78 42.85
N ALA A 742 6.64 -32.29 42.51
CA ALA A 742 5.80 -33.06 43.43
C ALA A 742 6.47 -34.37 43.88
N ILE A 743 7.10 -35.12 42.96
CA ILE A 743 7.85 -36.35 43.30
C ILE A 743 9.00 -36.03 44.26
N CYS A 744 9.73 -34.93 44.04
CA CYS A 744 10.82 -34.51 44.92
C CYS A 744 10.32 -34.15 46.33
N ILE A 745 9.26 -33.34 46.45
CA ILE A 745 8.67 -32.99 47.76
C ILE A 745 8.17 -34.25 48.48
N GLN A 746 7.53 -35.18 47.76
CA GLN A 746 7.06 -36.44 48.34
C GLN A 746 8.21 -37.35 48.81
N SER A 747 9.34 -37.44 48.11
CA SER A 747 10.48 -38.27 48.56
C SER A 747 11.14 -37.67 49.81
N TRP A 748 11.33 -36.34 49.84
CA TRP A 748 11.80 -35.62 51.03
C TRP A 748 10.87 -35.77 52.23
N TRP A 749 9.55 -35.73 52.02
CA TRP A 749 8.57 -35.96 53.08
C TRP A 749 8.60 -37.40 53.61
N ARG A 750 8.60 -38.41 52.72
CA ARG A 750 8.73 -39.83 53.09
C ARG A 750 9.99 -40.11 53.90
N GLY A 751 11.15 -39.59 53.47
CA GLY A 751 12.41 -39.72 54.20
C GLY A 751 12.38 -39.02 55.57
N THR A 752 11.71 -37.87 55.67
CA THR A 752 11.57 -37.12 56.93
C THR A 752 10.62 -37.81 57.91
N LEU A 753 9.52 -38.39 57.42
CA LEU A 753 8.64 -39.24 58.22
C LEU A 753 9.38 -40.48 58.75
N GLY A 754 10.19 -41.12 57.89
CA GLY A 754 11.07 -42.23 58.27
C GLY A 754 12.05 -41.86 59.38
N ARG A 755 12.78 -40.74 59.22
CA ARG A 755 13.69 -40.20 60.25
C ARG A 755 12.98 -39.91 61.57
N ARG A 756 11.79 -39.29 61.55
CA ARG A 756 10.97 -39.06 62.76
C ARG A 756 10.56 -40.37 63.45
N LYS A 757 10.14 -41.39 62.68
CA LYS A 757 9.75 -42.72 63.21
C LYS A 757 10.95 -43.48 63.80
N ALA A 758 12.13 -43.39 63.16
CA ALA A 758 13.38 -43.94 63.67
C ALA A 758 13.83 -43.25 64.96
N ALA A 759 13.78 -41.91 65.02
CA ALA A 759 14.10 -41.14 66.21
C ALA A 759 13.20 -41.49 67.40
N LYS A 760 11.87 -41.58 67.20
CA LYS A 760 10.93 -42.00 68.25
C LYS A 760 11.23 -43.43 68.76
N ARG A 761 11.57 -44.36 67.86
CA ARG A 761 11.99 -45.73 68.24
C ARG A 761 13.31 -45.73 69.02
N LYS A 762 14.32 -44.98 68.58
CA LYS A 762 15.63 -44.87 69.26
C LYS A 762 15.48 -44.27 70.66
N TRP A 763 14.70 -43.20 70.80
CA TRP A 763 14.40 -42.57 72.09
C TRP A 763 13.66 -43.52 73.04
N ALA A 764 12.64 -44.24 72.56
CA ALA A 764 11.91 -45.22 73.36
C ALA A 764 12.84 -46.36 73.84
N ALA A 765 13.63 -46.94 72.94
CA ALA A 765 14.60 -47.99 73.27
C ALA A 765 15.68 -47.49 74.26
N GLN A 766 16.18 -46.27 74.10
CA GLN A 766 17.12 -45.66 75.05
C GLN A 766 16.48 -45.41 76.42
N THR A 767 15.22 -44.98 76.48
CA THR A 767 14.48 -44.74 77.73
C THR A 767 14.21 -46.06 78.46
N ILE A 768 13.75 -47.09 77.75
CA ILE A 768 13.57 -48.45 78.30
C ILE A 768 14.92 -49.01 78.80
N ARG A 769 16.01 -48.88 78.01
CA ARG A 769 17.34 -49.36 78.42
C ARG A 769 17.92 -48.60 79.63
N ARG A 770 17.62 -47.31 79.79
CA ARG A 770 17.94 -46.53 81.00
C ARG A 770 17.14 -47.02 82.21
N LEU A 771 15.83 -47.22 82.05
CA LEU A 771 14.95 -47.68 83.13
C LEU A 771 15.31 -49.09 83.60
N ILE A 772 15.58 -50.03 82.68
CA ILE A 772 16.04 -51.39 83.02
C ILE A 772 17.41 -51.34 83.72
N ARG A 773 18.38 -50.57 83.21
CA ARG A 773 19.70 -50.44 83.86
C ARG A 773 19.61 -49.86 85.27
N GLY A 774 18.81 -48.81 85.45
CA GLY A 774 18.60 -48.22 86.78
C GLY A 774 17.81 -49.12 87.73
N PHE A 775 16.93 -49.99 87.21
CA PHE A 775 16.26 -51.02 88.02
C PHE A 775 17.20 -52.16 88.44
N ILE A 776 18.18 -52.53 87.61
CA ILE A 776 19.22 -53.50 87.98
C ILE A 776 20.11 -52.87 89.08
N LEU A 777 20.67 -51.70 88.81
CA LEU A 777 21.58 -50.96 89.69
C LEU A 777 20.84 -50.16 90.78
N ARG A 778 19.66 -50.63 91.23
CA ARG A 778 18.74 -49.92 92.13
C ARG A 778 19.17 -49.90 93.61
N HIS A 779 20.08 -50.80 93.98
CA HIS A 779 20.62 -50.95 95.33
C HIS A 779 22.06 -50.42 95.46
N GLU A 780 22.64 -49.95 94.35
CA GLU A 780 23.94 -49.29 94.33
C GLU A 780 23.82 -47.80 94.68
N PRO A 781 24.90 -47.15 95.17
CA PRO A 781 24.94 -45.69 95.33
C PRO A 781 24.63 -44.95 94.01
N ARG A 782 24.23 -43.67 94.12
CA ARG A 782 23.72 -42.89 92.99
C ARG A 782 24.80 -42.69 91.91
N CYS A 783 24.66 -43.41 90.79
CA CYS A 783 25.54 -43.36 89.63
C CYS A 783 24.81 -42.79 88.39
N PRO A 784 25.52 -42.33 87.34
CA PRO A 784 24.90 -41.81 86.12
C PRO A 784 23.93 -42.79 85.42
N GLN A 785 24.07 -44.10 85.67
CA GLN A 785 23.24 -45.16 85.12
C GLN A 785 21.94 -45.39 85.91
N ASN A 786 21.92 -45.17 87.23
CA ASN A 786 20.74 -45.39 88.08
C ASN A 786 19.97 -44.09 88.43
N ALA A 787 20.61 -42.91 88.36
CA ALA A 787 20.02 -41.63 88.74
C ALA A 787 18.63 -41.39 88.13
N PHE A 788 18.45 -41.61 86.82
CA PHE A 788 17.16 -41.45 86.14
C PHE A 788 16.05 -42.36 86.70
N PHE A 789 16.38 -43.59 87.10
CA PHE A 789 15.42 -44.51 87.70
C PHE A 789 15.10 -44.12 89.14
N LEU A 790 16.12 -43.78 89.94
CA LEU A 790 15.94 -43.31 91.31
C LEU A 790 15.08 -42.03 91.35
N ASP A 791 15.34 -41.06 90.48
CA ASP A 791 14.58 -39.83 90.39
C ASP A 791 13.14 -40.07 89.91
N HIS A 792 12.94 -41.01 88.97
CA HIS A 792 11.59 -41.40 88.54
C HIS A 792 10.81 -42.09 89.66
N VAL A 793 11.42 -43.01 90.41
CA VAL A 793 10.79 -43.67 91.57
C VAL A 793 10.48 -42.66 92.68
N ARG A 794 11.42 -41.77 93.02
CA ARG A 794 11.22 -40.70 94.00
C ARG A 794 10.07 -39.77 93.60
N THR A 795 10.06 -39.29 92.35
CA THR A 795 9.01 -38.42 91.84
C THR A 795 7.65 -39.12 91.80
N SER A 796 7.60 -40.38 91.37
CA SER A 796 6.39 -41.19 91.34
C SER A 796 5.83 -41.46 92.74
N PHE A 797 6.70 -41.78 93.70
CA PHE A 797 6.32 -41.95 95.10
C PHE A 797 5.77 -40.66 95.70
N LEU A 798 6.42 -39.51 95.51
CA LEU A 798 5.94 -38.21 95.98
C LEU A 798 4.58 -37.82 95.36
N LEU A 799 4.39 -38.09 94.06
CA LEU A 799 3.13 -37.84 93.36
C LEU A 799 1.98 -38.76 93.83
N ASN A 800 2.28 -40.00 94.24
CA ASN A 800 1.30 -40.91 94.82
C ASN A 800 1.03 -40.62 96.30
N LEU A 801 2.06 -40.29 97.09
CA LEU A 801 1.92 -39.90 98.50
C LEU A 801 0.98 -38.68 98.63
N ARG A 802 1.12 -37.68 97.74
CA ARG A 802 0.17 -36.54 97.65
C ARG A 802 -1.31 -36.97 97.52
N ARG A 803 -1.59 -38.16 96.99
CA ARG A 803 -2.95 -38.72 96.80
C ARG A 803 -3.38 -39.68 97.93
N GLN A 804 -2.48 -40.01 98.84
CA GLN A 804 -2.66 -41.07 99.86
C GLN A 804 -2.21 -40.61 101.28
N LEU A 805 -2.18 -39.30 101.53
CA LEU A 805 -1.92 -38.74 102.85
C LEU A 805 -3.07 -39.04 103.83
N PRO A 806 -2.80 -39.62 105.01
CA PRO A 806 -3.81 -39.75 106.07
C PRO A 806 -4.34 -38.37 106.51
N ARG A 807 -5.59 -38.32 106.97
CA ARG A 807 -6.22 -37.06 107.46
C ARG A 807 -5.78 -36.67 108.87
N ASN A 808 -5.09 -37.56 109.59
CA ASN A 808 -4.64 -37.34 110.96
C ASN A 808 -3.19 -37.81 111.10
N ILE A 809 -2.35 -37.04 111.80
CA ILE A 809 -0.89 -37.22 111.77
C ILE A 809 -0.45 -38.51 112.51
N LEU A 810 -1.19 -38.88 113.56
CA LEU A 810 -0.91 -40.02 114.45
C LEU A 810 -1.52 -41.36 113.99
N ASP A 811 -2.11 -41.40 112.79
CA ASP A 811 -2.66 -42.62 112.22
C ASP A 811 -1.52 -43.50 111.63
N PRO A 812 -1.40 -44.79 111.98
CA PRO A 812 -0.29 -45.64 111.53
C PRO A 812 -0.35 -46.03 110.04
N SER A 813 -1.38 -45.63 109.28
CA SER A 813 -1.59 -46.00 107.87
C SER A 813 -0.68 -45.31 106.83
N TRP A 814 0.51 -44.84 107.21
CA TRP A 814 1.43 -44.13 106.31
C TRP A 814 2.06 -45.06 105.24
N PRO A 815 2.06 -44.68 103.94
CA PRO A 815 2.68 -45.48 102.89
C PRO A 815 4.20 -45.64 103.06
N THR A 816 4.66 -46.89 103.20
CA THR A 816 6.07 -47.23 103.44
C THR A 816 7.01 -46.67 102.36
N PRO A 817 8.01 -45.84 102.69
CA PRO A 817 8.92 -45.27 101.69
C PRO A 817 9.83 -46.35 101.08
N PRO A 818 9.98 -46.39 99.73
CA PRO A 818 10.92 -47.28 99.04
C PRO A 818 12.36 -47.14 99.55
N PRO A 819 13.21 -48.18 99.44
CA PRO A 819 14.61 -48.13 99.89
C PRO A 819 15.42 -46.96 99.33
N ALA A 820 15.11 -46.50 98.11
CA ALA A 820 15.70 -45.31 97.48
C ALA A 820 15.42 -43.96 98.21
N LEU A 821 14.66 -43.99 99.31
CA LEU A 821 14.30 -42.86 100.17
C LEU A 821 14.58 -43.12 101.67
N ARG A 822 15.19 -44.26 102.04
CA ARG A 822 15.59 -44.53 103.42
C ARG A 822 17.04 -44.12 103.64
N GLU A 823 17.24 -43.23 104.62
CA GLU A 823 18.51 -42.69 105.13
C GLU A 823 19.44 -41.98 104.12
N VAL A 824 19.68 -40.69 104.38
CA VAL A 824 20.86 -40.32 105.17
C VAL A 824 20.40 -39.38 106.29
N CYS A 825 20.52 -39.82 107.55
CA CYS A 825 20.32 -38.97 108.72
C CYS A 825 21.32 -39.37 109.81
N GLY A 826 22.60 -39.15 109.53
CA GLY A 826 23.73 -39.38 110.44
C GLY A 826 24.54 -38.08 110.65
N PRO A 827 25.22 -37.90 111.79
CA PRO A 827 25.76 -36.60 112.19
C PRO A 827 27.09 -36.26 111.51
N SER A 828 27.04 -35.46 110.44
CA SER A 828 28.23 -34.84 109.82
C SER A 828 28.00 -33.42 109.28
N LEU A 829 27.14 -32.64 109.93
CA LEU A 829 27.22 -31.18 109.85
C LEU A 829 28.45 -30.71 110.63
N LEU A 830 29.56 -30.42 109.94
CA LEU A 830 30.56 -29.36 110.27
C LEU A 830 31.77 -29.36 109.32
N THR A 831 31.60 -28.80 108.11
CA THR A 831 32.59 -28.06 107.28
C THR A 831 31.79 -27.61 106.03
N ARG A 832 31.71 -26.32 105.66
CA ARG A 832 32.74 -25.43 105.07
C ARG A 832 33.40 -26.04 103.84
N GLU A 833 33.41 -25.42 102.66
CA GLU A 833 32.92 -24.09 102.23
C GLU A 833 32.48 -24.10 100.74
N PRO A 834 31.80 -23.06 100.21
CA PRO A 834 31.34 -23.04 98.83
C PRO A 834 32.41 -22.48 97.87
N PRO A 835 32.54 -23.05 96.65
CA PRO A 835 33.10 -22.33 95.52
C PRO A 835 32.02 -21.98 94.49
N THR A 836 31.95 -20.69 94.14
CA THR A 836 31.23 -20.20 92.95
C THR A 836 32.15 -20.23 91.72
N PRO A 837 31.78 -19.59 90.59
CA PRO A 837 31.66 -20.26 89.31
C PRO A 837 32.98 -20.45 88.54
N SER A 838 33.04 -21.48 87.70
CA SER A 838 33.99 -21.55 86.58
C SER A 838 33.24 -21.43 85.25
N ALA A 839 33.61 -20.42 84.46
CA ALA A 839 33.11 -20.21 83.11
C ALA A 839 34.28 -20.30 82.12
N GLU A 840 34.40 -21.44 81.46
CA GLU A 840 35.25 -21.63 80.27
C GLU A 840 34.48 -22.46 79.24
N GLY A 841 34.64 -22.24 77.93
CA GLY A 841 35.45 -21.19 77.32
C GLY A 841 36.01 -21.59 75.97
N LEU A 842 35.22 -21.41 74.91
CA LEU A 842 35.63 -21.56 73.50
C LEU A 842 35.96 -23.05 73.12
N ASP A 843 35.99 -23.45 71.84
CA ASP A 843 35.75 -22.67 70.62
C ASP A 843 35.00 -23.42 69.50
N ASN A 844 34.48 -22.63 68.55
CA ASN A 844 34.24 -22.87 67.10
C ASN A 844 34.14 -24.32 66.51
N HIS A 845 33.27 -24.63 65.52
CA HIS A 845 32.70 -23.79 64.45
C HIS A 845 31.50 -24.47 63.71
N VAL A 846 31.05 -23.90 62.57
CA VAL A 846 30.16 -24.49 61.52
C VAL A 846 28.62 -24.50 61.74
N THR A 847 28.06 -23.28 61.73
CA THR A 847 26.97 -22.80 60.83
C THR A 847 25.64 -23.55 60.53
N ARG A 848 24.55 -22.74 60.60
CA ARG A 848 23.33 -22.71 59.74
C ARG A 848 22.36 -23.92 59.70
N GLY A 849 21.08 -23.65 60.02
CA GLY A 849 19.96 -24.55 59.70
C GLY A 849 18.59 -24.03 60.15
N ALA A 850 17.99 -23.09 59.40
CA ALA A 850 16.77 -22.37 59.78
C ALA A 850 15.59 -23.26 60.21
N SER A 851 14.95 -22.89 61.32
CA SER A 851 13.73 -23.52 61.84
C SER A 851 12.48 -23.04 61.10
N GLY A 852 11.72 -23.99 60.54
CA GLY A 852 10.39 -23.73 59.95
C GLY A 852 9.28 -24.45 60.71
N ARG A 853 8.47 -23.68 61.45
CA ARG A 853 7.14 -24.05 61.97
C ARG A 853 6.26 -22.80 61.88
N GLU A 854 5.18 -22.81 61.12
CA GLU A 854 3.85 -23.33 61.52
C GLU A 854 3.25 -22.54 62.68
N GLY A 855 2.40 -21.55 62.35
CA GLY A 855 1.76 -20.65 63.31
C GLY A 855 0.52 -19.95 62.73
N LYS A 856 -0.63 -20.67 62.78
CA LYS A 856 -2.02 -20.16 62.86
C LYS A 856 -2.41 -18.86 62.11
N GLY A 857 -3.29 -18.99 61.10
CA GLY A 857 -4.46 -18.10 61.00
C GLY A 857 -5.49 -18.50 62.07
N PRO A 858 -6.42 -17.62 62.51
CA PRO A 858 -7.46 -17.07 61.62
C PRO A 858 -7.79 -15.57 61.85
N GLY A 859 -8.72 -15.00 61.07
CA GLY A 859 -9.39 -13.74 61.44
C GLY A 859 -9.76 -12.82 60.27
N ALA A 860 -11.01 -12.34 60.26
CA ALA A 860 -11.59 -11.39 59.32
C ALA A 860 -10.96 -9.97 59.36
N GLY A 861 -11.26 -9.10 58.37
CA GLY A 861 -10.84 -7.69 58.45
C GLY A 861 -11.08 -6.79 57.22
N LEU A 862 -12.34 -6.41 56.99
CA LEU A 862 -12.85 -5.22 56.27
C LEU A 862 -11.91 -4.05 55.86
N ARG A 863 -12.21 -3.46 54.68
CA ARG A 863 -11.84 -2.11 54.16
C ARG A 863 -10.35 -1.92 53.80
N GLY A 864 -9.97 -1.07 52.83
CA GLY A 864 -10.75 -0.27 51.86
C GLY A 864 -9.85 0.60 50.96
N THR A 865 -10.46 1.28 49.98
CA THR A 865 -10.17 2.66 49.49
C THR A 865 -8.76 3.30 49.68
N THR A 866 -8.13 4.01 48.74
CA THR A 866 -8.42 4.44 47.34
C THR A 866 -7.22 5.28 46.83
N ARG A 867 -7.03 5.38 45.50
CA ARG A 867 -6.38 6.55 44.82
C ARG A 867 -4.88 6.78 45.16
N GLU A 868 -4.06 7.62 44.51
CA GLU A 868 -4.00 8.29 43.17
C GLU A 868 -2.61 9.01 43.10
N TRP A 869 -2.35 9.86 42.10
CA TRP A 869 -1.15 10.72 41.93
C TRP A 869 0.15 9.97 41.52
N ARG A 870 0.89 10.35 40.46
CA ARG A 870 1.47 11.63 39.97
C ARG A 870 2.71 12.08 40.77
N GLY A 871 3.81 12.35 40.05
CA GLY A 871 4.98 13.07 40.58
C GLY A 871 6.33 12.56 40.04
N GLY A 872 7.00 13.37 39.22
CA GLY A 872 8.46 13.48 39.21
C GLY A 872 8.89 14.77 39.95
N PRO A 873 10.09 15.35 39.73
CA PRO A 873 11.16 14.89 38.83
C PRO A 873 12.61 15.02 39.39
N GLY A 874 13.59 14.52 38.61
CA GLY A 874 14.87 15.22 38.40
C GLY A 874 16.08 14.90 39.31
N ARG A 875 17.27 15.29 38.79
CA ARG A 875 18.65 14.98 39.26
C ARG A 875 19.06 13.51 39.06
N GLY A 876 20.31 13.15 38.77
CA GLY A 876 21.54 13.90 38.48
C GLY A 876 22.65 12.87 38.19
N GLY A 877 23.61 13.13 37.29
CA GLY A 877 24.49 12.09 36.71
C GLY A 877 25.92 11.99 37.26
N VAL A 878 26.79 11.35 36.44
CA VAL A 878 28.28 11.24 36.52
C VAL A 878 28.86 9.97 37.23
N ALA A 879 30.07 9.56 36.79
CA ALA A 879 31.04 8.63 37.41
C ALA A 879 30.97 7.08 37.16
N SER A 880 31.48 6.67 35.99
CA SER A 880 32.65 5.77 35.79
C SER A 880 32.87 4.41 36.53
N ALA A 881 32.96 3.36 35.69
CA ALA A 881 34.09 2.41 35.54
C ALA A 881 34.36 1.20 36.49
N CYS A 882 35.07 0.21 35.91
CA CYS A 882 35.85 -0.91 36.52
C CYS A 882 35.11 -2.10 37.19
N ARG A 883 35.67 -3.33 37.31
CA ARG A 883 36.61 -4.17 36.50
C ARG A 883 36.71 -5.59 37.13
N LEU A 884 37.52 -6.51 36.54
CA LEU A 884 38.05 -7.80 37.12
C LEU A 884 37.08 -9.00 37.26
N PRO A 885 37.57 -10.27 37.46
CA PRO A 885 38.77 -10.94 36.91
C PRO A 885 38.50 -12.39 36.37
N GLY A 886 39.55 -13.19 36.10
CA GLY A 886 39.47 -14.59 35.65
C GLY A 886 40.74 -15.44 35.94
N ARG A 887 41.05 -16.44 35.09
CA ARG A 887 41.97 -17.63 35.27
C ARG A 887 41.33 -18.77 36.08
N GLY A 888 41.64 -20.07 35.93
CA GLY A 888 42.52 -20.87 35.02
C GLY A 888 42.51 -22.34 35.52
N GLY A 889 43.09 -23.38 34.91
CA GLY A 889 43.80 -23.60 33.63
C GLY A 889 44.53 -24.98 33.64
N GLY A 890 44.62 -25.72 32.52
CA GLY A 890 45.28 -27.05 32.45
C GLY A 890 45.14 -27.77 31.09
N ALA A 891 46.04 -28.70 30.74
CA ALA A 891 46.24 -29.15 29.33
C ALA A 891 46.59 -30.65 29.15
N ARG A 892 46.40 -31.17 27.91
CA ARG A 892 47.23 -32.21 27.23
C ARG A 892 46.90 -32.31 25.72
N LEU A 893 47.90 -32.75 24.95
CA LEU A 893 47.94 -33.02 23.48
C LEU A 893 48.23 -34.55 23.27
N PRO A 894 48.38 -35.14 22.05
CA PRO A 894 48.43 -34.57 20.69
C PRO A 894 47.56 -35.28 19.61
N GLY A 895 47.63 -34.82 18.34
CA GLY A 895 47.13 -35.57 17.17
C GLY A 895 46.90 -34.75 15.89
N CYS A 896 47.92 -34.61 15.03
CA CYS A 896 47.89 -34.03 13.67
C CYS A 896 48.07 -35.16 12.61
N PRO A 897 47.92 -34.96 11.27
CA PRO A 897 48.16 -33.71 10.52
C PRO A 897 47.12 -33.30 9.44
N ASP A 898 47.40 -32.16 8.83
CA ASP A 898 46.60 -31.38 7.89
C ASP A 898 46.84 -31.70 6.40
N LEU A 899 46.01 -31.12 5.52
CA LEU A 899 46.46 -30.49 4.28
C LEU A 899 45.45 -29.41 3.83
N ALA A 900 45.90 -28.40 3.08
CA ALA A 900 45.23 -27.10 2.94
C ALA A 900 44.87 -26.70 1.50
N CYS A 901 44.07 -25.63 1.32
CA CYS A 901 44.41 -24.46 0.47
C CYS A 901 43.28 -23.40 0.32
N ALA A 902 43.70 -22.14 0.13
CA ALA A 902 42.93 -20.95 -0.26
C ALA A 902 43.93 -19.82 -0.66
N PRO A 903 43.53 -18.61 -1.09
CA PRO A 903 42.45 -18.16 -1.98
C PRO A 903 43.02 -17.55 -3.30
N ARG A 904 42.24 -16.78 -4.08
CA ARG A 904 42.68 -16.11 -5.35
C ARG A 904 42.52 -14.56 -5.35
N PRO A 905 43.49 -13.79 -5.90
CA PRO A 905 43.34 -12.38 -6.28
C PRO A 905 43.19 -12.14 -7.81
N ARG A 906 43.48 -10.91 -8.31
CA ARG A 906 43.00 -10.30 -9.60
C ARG A 906 44.09 -10.08 -10.68
N SER A 907 43.63 -9.59 -11.86
CA SER A 907 44.35 -8.79 -12.91
C SER A 907 45.45 -9.46 -13.76
N SER A 908 45.80 -9.02 -14.99
CA SER A 908 45.14 -8.20 -16.04
C SER A 908 46.00 -8.19 -17.34
N CYS A 909 45.40 -7.86 -18.51
CA CYS A 909 46.06 -7.71 -19.84
C CYS A 909 46.64 -9.03 -20.44
N GLY A 910 46.86 -9.17 -21.76
CA GLY A 910 46.48 -8.35 -22.93
C GLY A 910 47.22 -8.79 -24.21
N SER A 911 46.68 -8.50 -25.41
CA SER A 911 47.29 -8.76 -26.76
C SER A 911 47.58 -10.24 -27.13
N SER A 912 47.75 -10.68 -28.40
CA SER A 912 47.32 -10.17 -29.73
C SER A 912 47.61 -11.20 -30.84
N ALA A 913 46.86 -11.17 -31.96
CA ALA A 913 47.06 -11.92 -33.22
C ALA A 913 46.92 -13.48 -33.18
N GLY A 914 46.61 -14.18 -34.28
CA GLY A 914 46.01 -13.70 -35.54
C GLY A 914 46.34 -14.52 -36.81
N ARG A 915 45.29 -14.97 -37.54
CA ARG A 915 45.33 -15.63 -38.89
C ARG A 915 45.99 -17.04 -38.88
N THR A 916 45.79 -17.98 -39.81
CA THR A 916 45.18 -18.09 -41.17
C THR A 916 44.77 -19.60 -41.38
N TRP A 917 44.08 -20.15 -42.41
CA TRP A 917 43.55 -19.62 -43.69
C TRP A 917 42.26 -20.32 -44.24
N CYS A 918 42.37 -21.49 -44.90
CA CYS A 918 41.34 -22.13 -45.76
C CYS A 918 40.93 -23.55 -45.28
N GLY A 919 39.82 -24.16 -45.72
CA GLY A 919 38.71 -23.66 -46.56
C GLY A 919 38.06 -24.75 -47.43
N SER A 920 36.78 -24.54 -47.86
CA SER A 920 36.02 -25.32 -48.87
C SER A 920 35.64 -26.78 -48.49
N THR A 921 34.56 -27.43 -48.96
CA THR A 921 33.43 -27.04 -49.85
C THR A 921 32.15 -27.83 -49.51
N ALA A 922 31.07 -27.66 -50.32
CA ALA A 922 29.77 -28.37 -50.34
C ALA A 922 29.77 -29.89 -50.05
N GLY A 923 28.64 -30.55 -49.71
CA GLY A 923 27.25 -30.09 -49.57
C GLY A 923 26.25 -31.18 -50.05
N ALA A 924 24.98 -31.11 -49.62
CA ALA A 924 23.91 -32.12 -49.86
C ALA A 924 24.19 -33.51 -49.21
N SER A 925 23.23 -34.44 -48.99
CA SER A 925 21.76 -34.43 -49.07
C SER A 925 21.15 -35.52 -48.15
N ALA A 926 19.84 -35.46 -47.90
CA ALA A 926 19.00 -36.57 -47.37
C ALA A 926 18.75 -37.63 -48.51
N PRO A 927 17.88 -38.69 -48.42
CA PRO A 927 16.75 -38.91 -47.49
C PRO A 927 16.40 -40.38 -47.10
N SER A 928 15.22 -40.57 -46.48
CA SER A 928 14.36 -41.80 -46.46
C SER A 928 14.88 -43.08 -45.77
N GLY A 929 14.07 -44.08 -45.40
CA GLY A 929 12.60 -44.24 -45.37
C GLY A 929 12.23 -45.44 -44.44
N SER A 930 11.15 -45.42 -43.66
CA SER A 930 9.75 -45.82 -43.99
C SER A 930 9.45 -47.35 -43.99
N SER A 931 8.18 -47.70 -43.68
CA SER A 931 7.48 -49.00 -43.83
C SER A 931 7.83 -50.23 -42.94
N SER A 932 7.09 -50.35 -41.84
CA SER A 932 6.23 -51.48 -41.42
C SER A 932 6.32 -52.92 -42.01
N CYS A 933 6.13 -53.89 -41.10
CA CYS A 933 5.36 -55.15 -41.23
C CYS A 933 5.96 -56.50 -41.73
N SER A 934 6.36 -57.30 -40.73
CA SER A 934 5.87 -58.68 -40.47
C SER A 934 6.42 -59.92 -41.23
N LYS A 935 6.86 -60.93 -40.45
CA LYS A 935 6.57 -62.38 -40.60
C LYS A 935 7.00 -63.17 -39.34
N LYS A 936 6.52 -64.42 -39.21
CA LYS A 936 6.79 -65.42 -38.12
C LYS A 936 7.80 -66.49 -38.65
N PRO A 937 8.12 -67.65 -38.01
CA PRO A 937 7.67 -68.28 -36.74
C PRO A 937 8.79 -68.97 -35.89
N TRP A 938 8.47 -70.13 -35.25
CA TRP A 938 9.18 -71.07 -34.34
C TRP A 938 8.69 -70.96 -32.87
N LEU A 939 7.90 -71.90 -32.30
CA LEU A 939 8.19 -73.30 -31.83
C LEU A 939 9.06 -73.31 -30.54
N VAL A 940 8.78 -74.05 -29.43
CA VAL A 940 7.77 -75.10 -29.17
C VAL A 940 7.49 -75.35 -27.65
N ARG A 941 6.28 -75.86 -27.28
CA ARG A 941 5.89 -76.54 -25.99
C ARG A 941 6.03 -75.74 -24.65
N SER A 942 5.45 -76.15 -23.51
CA SER A 942 4.16 -76.80 -23.11
C SER A 942 4.20 -77.02 -21.57
N SER A 943 3.16 -77.03 -20.72
CA SER A 943 1.69 -76.90 -20.80
C SER A 943 1.19 -76.30 -19.45
N LYS A 944 -0.05 -76.33 -18.90
CA LYS A 944 -1.38 -76.96 -19.10
C LYS A 944 -2.43 -75.95 -18.54
N ALA A 945 -3.60 -75.72 -19.15
CA ALA A 945 -4.91 -76.35 -18.86
C ALA A 945 -5.41 -76.24 -17.40
N ARG A 946 -6.69 -75.96 -17.06
CA ARG A 946 -7.97 -75.58 -17.76
C ARG A 946 -8.93 -75.07 -16.64
N LYS A 947 -10.18 -74.58 -16.77
CA LYS A 947 -11.25 -74.40 -17.80
C LYS A 947 -12.17 -73.23 -17.28
N THR A 948 -12.66 -72.26 -18.07
CA THR A 948 -14.04 -72.11 -18.66
C THR A 948 -15.26 -72.20 -17.69
N ILE A 949 -16.42 -71.54 -17.84
CA ILE A 949 -17.06 -70.55 -18.77
C ILE A 949 -18.35 -70.06 -18.01
N THR A 950 -18.67 -68.77 -17.80
CA THR A 950 -19.54 -67.85 -18.61
C THR A 950 -20.90 -68.42 -19.11
N PRO A 951 -21.94 -67.59 -19.45
CA PRO A 951 -22.30 -66.23 -19.03
C PRO A 951 -23.85 -65.98 -18.82
N ARG A 952 -24.21 -64.69 -18.60
CA ARG A 952 -25.32 -63.93 -19.27
C ARG A 952 -26.76 -63.87 -18.68
N VAL A 953 -27.43 -62.77 -19.07
CA VAL A 953 -28.90 -62.49 -19.14
C VAL A 953 -29.65 -61.95 -17.89
N SER A 954 -30.16 -60.72 -18.04
CA SER A 954 -31.24 -60.03 -17.27
C SER A 954 -32.64 -60.37 -17.89
N PRO A 955 -33.84 -59.97 -17.37
CA PRO A 955 -34.17 -58.78 -16.56
C PRO A 955 -35.24 -59.05 -15.45
N GLY A 956 -36.01 -58.03 -15.02
CA GLY A 956 -37.43 -58.23 -14.64
C GLY A 956 -37.90 -57.79 -13.25
N SER A 957 -38.44 -56.56 -13.16
CA SER A 957 -39.72 -56.13 -12.52
C SER A 957 -40.31 -56.78 -11.24
N SER A 958 -41.07 -55.94 -10.50
CA SER A 958 -42.14 -56.23 -9.51
C SER A 958 -41.76 -56.99 -8.22
N SER A 959 -42.02 -56.55 -6.97
CA SER A 959 -43.09 -55.78 -6.30
C SER A 959 -44.30 -56.59 -5.80
N ALA A 960 -44.38 -56.87 -4.49
CA ALA A 960 -45.62 -57.14 -3.72
C ALA A 960 -45.39 -57.10 -2.19
N HIS A 961 -46.47 -56.93 -1.41
CA HIS A 961 -46.49 -56.91 0.07
C HIS A 961 -46.81 -58.29 0.70
N GLY A 962 -46.54 -58.46 2.01
CA GLY A 962 -46.90 -59.64 2.82
C GLY A 962 -46.06 -59.73 4.12
N LEU A 963 -46.22 -58.91 5.17
CA LEU A 963 -47.36 -58.64 6.07
C LEU A 963 -47.58 -59.76 7.15
N VAL A 964 -47.73 -59.32 8.41
CA VAL A 964 -48.17 -60.07 9.63
C VAL A 964 -47.15 -60.96 10.38
N ARG A 965 -46.66 -60.48 11.54
CA ARG A 965 -47.09 -61.02 12.86
C ARG A 965 -46.83 -60.04 14.03
N MET A 966 -47.74 -60.02 15.00
CA MET A 966 -47.70 -59.19 16.21
C MET A 966 -47.30 -59.99 17.46
N ARG A 967 -46.66 -59.30 18.43
CA ARG A 967 -46.87 -59.30 19.91
C ARG A 967 -45.62 -58.66 20.57
N SER A 968 -45.69 -57.92 21.69
CA SER A 968 -46.82 -57.45 22.50
C SER A 968 -46.40 -56.20 23.32
N ALA A 969 -47.35 -55.33 23.67
CA ALA A 969 -47.18 -54.20 24.61
C ALA A 969 -47.42 -54.67 26.08
N PRO A 970 -47.50 -53.86 27.19
CA PRO A 970 -48.10 -52.50 27.25
C PRO A 970 -47.60 -51.45 28.30
N ARG A 971 -48.05 -50.18 28.10
CA ARG A 971 -48.36 -49.12 29.12
C ARG A 971 -47.16 -48.51 29.92
N CYS A 972 -47.23 -47.28 30.48
CA CYS A 972 -48.29 -46.25 30.67
C CYS A 972 -47.77 -44.86 30.19
N CYS A 973 -48.56 -43.97 29.55
CA CYS A 973 -49.46 -42.91 30.10
C CYS A 973 -48.74 -41.78 30.89
N ARG A 974 -49.05 -40.47 30.77
CA ARG A 974 -49.81 -39.64 29.76
C ARG A 974 -49.46 -38.12 29.99
N PRO A 975 -49.88 -37.15 29.13
CA PRO A 975 -49.44 -35.74 29.17
C PRO A 975 -50.52 -34.70 29.62
N TRP A 976 -50.13 -33.42 29.76
CA TRP A 976 -50.95 -32.19 29.77
C TRP A 976 -50.32 -31.16 28.79
N ALA A 977 -51.06 -30.59 27.82
CA ALA A 977 -51.85 -29.34 27.82
C ALA A 977 -50.97 -28.05 27.76
N LEU A 978 -51.12 -27.07 26.85
CA LEU A 978 -52.27 -26.29 26.32
C LEU A 978 -52.97 -25.41 27.39
N SER A 979 -53.22 -24.09 27.22
CA SER A 979 -52.85 -23.19 26.09
C SER A 979 -52.52 -21.70 26.48
N PRO A 980 -53.25 -20.59 26.15
CA PRO A 980 -52.57 -19.35 25.69
C PRO A 980 -52.92 -18.03 26.42
N SER A 981 -52.16 -16.93 26.20
CA SER A 981 -52.65 -15.54 25.94
C SER A 981 -51.59 -14.41 26.06
N SER A 982 -51.93 -13.23 25.48
CA SER A 982 -51.53 -11.84 25.79
C SER A 982 -50.06 -11.34 25.74
N MET A 983 -49.87 -10.31 24.91
CA MET A 983 -48.89 -9.19 25.00
C MET A 983 -49.27 -8.20 26.14
N PRO A 984 -48.50 -7.12 26.50
CA PRO A 984 -47.43 -6.43 25.74
C PRO A 984 -46.16 -5.99 26.53
N CYS A 985 -45.30 -5.21 25.85
CA CYS A 985 -44.20 -4.37 26.35
C CYS A 985 -44.71 -3.16 27.18
N PRO A 986 -43.87 -2.22 27.72
CA PRO A 986 -42.41 -2.10 27.61
C PRO A 986 -41.63 -1.75 28.90
N LEU A 987 -40.30 -1.99 28.86
CA LEU A 987 -39.24 -1.01 29.19
C LEU A 987 -37.87 -1.51 28.70
#